data_AF-A0A975EK17-F1
#
_entry.id   AF-A0A975EK17-F1
#
_cell.length_a   1.000
_cell.length_b   1.000
_cell.length_c   1.000
_cell.angle_alpha   90.00
_cell.angle_beta   90.00
_cell.angle_gamma   90.00
#
_symmetry.space_group_name_H-M   'P 1'
#
loop_
_entity.id
_entity.type
_entity.pdbx_description
1 polymer ?
#
loop_
_entity_poly.entity_id
_entity_poly.type
_entity_poly.pdbx_seq_one_letter_code
_entity_poly.pdbx_strand_id
1 'polypeptide(L)'
;MKTRNLPFLGALILLSLLLPAHGQLRDAVKPADDPAFLKKSALQIDQQIANFYRRKKLPVPEVTDDATFMRRAFLVAIGRIPTAEEALAFLEIEDESKREELIGYLMASKGYPSHMTNWAFDLLRLRDGRQGSQASNEPYRNWIRKAIDGNMPWDEFVTQLVSSSGDGWDPESASVGYYTIDRGMPLDNLANTMRIFLGSRMECAQCHDDPFGKTERMDFYHLAAFTNGQYELNKNYMAPLWREIQDDRQSRGQEYQVAQLFWDRIYGMALGGGGKGRIDLPSDYQYRDGSPGEMVGAKTPFGKSVRMSDRKDEGDGRKEFAEWIVTKTGGQFASVIANRMWERVMGKGIYEPVDEYIESRSTVYPELVDYISKLMHDLDYDLKAFQHVLMLTRTFQFATNPNPSTLAEGDDFHGRKIERLTSEQIWDSLITLASGDPDKKKFRTPDNRIYVGNRPVLVGKMDMPQLSREVLALESEQEVRKYFNDFVQKVRSGGGRSKGEDSMSMNTMQVTKYGRDAPVRASELPSPAPREHFLYLFGASDREVVEGASKEPNVGQVLSLMNGFVQRQLVGNSGAHIYKSLEGASTDEEKIRRLYVAILNRPPTAEEMGWMKEEVKSQGEEGLRNIVSALVMSSEFLFLQ
;
A
#
# COMPACT_ATOMS: atom_id res chain seq x y z
N MET A 1 1.89 78.39 -7.42
CA MET A 1 1.10 79.48 -8.03
C MET A 1 0.61 79.03 -9.40
N LYS A 2 -0.72 79.09 -9.63
CA LYS A 2 -1.47 78.97 -10.89
C LYS A 2 -1.50 77.56 -11.54
N THR A 3 -2.57 76.75 -11.44
CA THR A 3 -3.85 76.79 -12.21
C THR A 3 -3.63 76.83 -13.73
N ARG A 4 -4.21 76.01 -14.62
CA ARG A 4 -5.55 75.42 -14.67
C ARG A 4 -5.72 74.62 -16.00
N ASN A 5 -6.72 73.74 -16.03
CA ASN A 5 -7.61 73.38 -17.17
C ASN A 5 -7.20 72.36 -18.26
N LEU A 6 -7.92 71.23 -18.25
CA LEU A 6 -8.44 70.52 -19.43
C LEU A 6 -9.51 71.38 -20.15
N PRO A 7 -9.77 71.20 -21.47
CA PRO A 7 -10.91 70.36 -21.89
C PRO A 7 -10.83 69.64 -23.28
N PHE A 8 -11.60 68.53 -23.36
CA PHE A 8 -12.46 68.04 -24.47
C PHE A 8 -11.92 67.44 -25.80
N LEU A 9 -12.30 66.16 -25.98
CA LEU A 9 -12.98 65.48 -27.13
C LEU A 9 -12.56 65.73 -28.59
N GLY A 10 -12.30 64.63 -29.31
CA GLY A 10 -12.35 64.57 -30.77
C GLY A 10 -12.05 63.19 -31.34
N ALA A 11 -13.12 62.45 -31.65
CA ALA A 11 -13.25 61.20 -32.39
C ALA A 11 -12.10 60.73 -33.30
N LEU A 12 -11.80 59.42 -33.25
CA LEU A 12 -11.38 58.67 -34.45
C LEU A 12 -11.89 57.24 -34.43
N ILE A 13 -12.69 56.94 -35.46
CA ILE A 13 -13.28 55.66 -35.82
C ILE A 13 -12.22 54.77 -36.49
N LEU A 14 -12.26 53.50 -36.07
CA LEU A 14 -11.82 52.26 -36.73
C LEU A 14 -10.86 52.34 -37.94
N LEU A 15 -9.69 51.73 -37.75
CA LEU A 15 -9.16 50.80 -38.75
C LEU A 15 -8.73 49.51 -38.06
N SER A 16 -9.41 48.43 -38.44
CA SER A 16 -9.24 47.05 -38.01
C SER A 16 -7.84 46.50 -38.32
N LEU A 17 -7.11 46.10 -37.28
CA LEU A 17 -6.04 45.11 -37.36
C LEU A 17 -6.50 43.87 -36.61
N LEU A 18 -6.87 42.84 -37.38
CA LEU A 18 -7.04 41.47 -36.94
C LEU A 18 -5.69 40.99 -36.37
N LEU A 19 -5.54 41.07 -35.05
CA LEU A 19 -4.54 40.29 -34.32
C LEU A 19 -5.15 38.89 -34.11
N PRO A 20 -4.45 37.81 -34.49
CA PRO A 20 -4.90 36.47 -34.13
C PRO A 20 -4.80 36.36 -32.60
N ALA A 21 -5.96 36.12 -31.97
CA ALA A 21 -6.04 35.72 -30.58
C ALA A 21 -5.20 34.45 -30.42
N HIS A 22 -3.95 34.61 -29.99
CA HIS A 22 -3.19 33.52 -29.41
C HIS A 22 -3.80 33.27 -28.03
N GLY A 23 -4.94 32.57 -28.01
CA GLY A 23 -5.34 31.83 -26.84
C GLY A 23 -4.20 30.88 -26.55
N GLN A 24 -3.40 31.18 -25.52
CA GLN A 24 -2.71 30.12 -24.79
C GLN A 24 -3.80 29.13 -24.41
N LEU A 25 -3.82 27.98 -25.08
CA LEU A 25 -4.50 26.80 -24.57
C LEU A 25 -3.95 26.61 -23.16
N ARG A 26 -4.73 27.01 -22.14
CA ARG A 26 -4.48 26.51 -20.79
C ARG A 26 -4.63 25.01 -20.94
N ASP A 27 -3.56 24.27 -20.69
CA ASP A 27 -3.63 22.81 -20.60
C ASP A 27 -4.83 22.47 -19.71
N ALA A 28 -5.76 21.66 -20.23
CA ALA A 28 -6.95 21.29 -19.48
C ALA A 28 -6.50 20.63 -18.17
N VAL A 29 -7.00 21.13 -17.04
CA VAL A 29 -6.72 20.52 -15.73
C VAL A 29 -7.19 19.06 -15.80
N LYS A 30 -6.33 18.12 -15.41
CA LYS A 30 -6.69 16.71 -15.39
C LYS A 30 -7.87 16.49 -14.45
N PRO A 31 -8.83 15.60 -14.76
CA PRO A 31 -9.98 15.35 -13.89
C PRO A 31 -9.61 15.03 -12.43
N ALA A 32 -8.50 14.30 -12.23
CA ALA A 32 -7.97 13.98 -10.89
C ALA A 32 -7.53 15.22 -10.08
N ASP A 33 -7.12 16.29 -10.76
CA ASP A 33 -6.62 17.53 -10.16
C ASP A 33 -7.69 18.65 -10.11
N ASP A 34 -8.91 18.40 -10.63
CA ASP A 34 -10.01 19.38 -10.66
C ASP A 34 -11.01 19.13 -9.52
N PRO A 35 -11.03 19.96 -8.46
CA PRO A 35 -11.98 19.80 -7.35
C PRO A 35 -13.45 19.83 -7.79
N ALA A 36 -13.79 20.58 -8.86
CA ALA A 36 -15.14 20.62 -9.37
C ALA A 36 -15.54 19.29 -10.03
N PHE A 37 -14.60 18.65 -10.73
CA PHE A 37 -14.79 17.30 -11.26
C PHE A 37 -14.99 16.30 -10.13
N LEU A 38 -14.12 16.29 -9.11
CA LEU A 38 -14.21 15.35 -7.99
C LEU A 38 -15.55 15.47 -7.25
N LYS A 39 -15.99 16.70 -6.96
CA LYS A 39 -17.27 16.97 -6.28
C LYS A 39 -18.48 16.57 -7.13
N LYS A 40 -18.44 16.85 -8.44
CA LYS A 40 -19.49 16.43 -9.37
C LYS A 40 -19.57 14.90 -9.44
N SER A 41 -18.42 14.23 -9.45
CA SER A 41 -18.35 12.77 -9.48
C SER A 41 -18.91 12.15 -8.21
N ALA A 42 -18.65 12.74 -7.03
CA ALA A 42 -19.24 12.32 -5.75
C ALA A 42 -20.76 12.47 -5.76
N LEU A 43 -21.28 13.60 -6.24
CA LEU A 43 -22.72 13.82 -6.37
C LEU A 43 -23.39 12.80 -7.29
N GLN A 44 -22.72 12.37 -8.36
CA GLN A 44 -23.24 11.34 -9.26
C GLN A 44 -23.34 9.96 -8.57
N ILE A 45 -22.38 9.61 -7.70
CA ILE A 45 -22.47 8.41 -6.85
C ILE A 45 -23.69 8.50 -5.93
N ASP A 46 -23.84 9.63 -5.22
CA ASP A 46 -24.97 9.86 -4.31
C ASP A 46 -26.32 9.76 -5.03
N GLN A 47 -26.41 10.22 -6.28
CA GLN A 47 -27.62 10.10 -7.09
C GLN A 47 -27.98 8.64 -7.40
N GLN A 48 -26.99 7.79 -7.71
CA GLN A 48 -27.21 6.37 -7.93
C GLN A 48 -27.71 5.67 -6.65
N ILE A 49 -27.11 5.99 -5.51
CA ILE A 49 -27.51 5.43 -4.21
C ILE A 49 -28.90 5.94 -3.79
N ALA A 50 -29.20 7.22 -4.03
CA ALA A 50 -30.54 7.77 -3.78
C ALA A 50 -31.62 7.12 -4.67
N ASN A 51 -31.28 6.74 -5.91
CA ASN A 51 -32.18 5.94 -6.75
C ASN A 51 -32.42 4.56 -6.14
N PHE A 52 -31.37 3.92 -5.60
CA PHE A 52 -31.50 2.63 -4.91
C PHE A 52 -32.45 2.70 -3.71
N TYR A 53 -32.28 3.67 -2.80
CA TYR A 53 -33.18 3.83 -1.66
C TYR A 53 -34.65 4.00 -2.09
N ARG A 54 -34.89 4.79 -3.14
CA ARG A 54 -36.24 4.96 -3.72
C ARG A 54 -36.78 3.65 -4.31
N ARG A 55 -35.98 2.91 -5.09
CA ARG A 55 -36.37 1.64 -5.72
C ARG A 55 -36.73 0.58 -4.67
N LYS A 56 -35.93 0.46 -3.60
CA LYS A 56 -36.14 -0.52 -2.52
C LYS A 56 -37.06 -0.02 -1.40
N LYS A 57 -37.50 1.23 -1.43
CA LYS A 57 -38.31 1.88 -0.37
C LYS A 57 -37.61 1.82 0.99
N LEU A 58 -36.30 2.05 1.00
CA LEU A 58 -35.48 2.10 2.19
C LEU A 58 -35.43 3.55 2.73
N PRO A 59 -35.34 3.75 4.05
CA PRO A 59 -35.09 5.06 4.63
C PRO A 59 -33.69 5.54 4.25
N VAL A 60 -33.54 6.85 4.06
CA VAL A 60 -32.21 7.47 3.90
C VAL A 60 -31.58 7.64 5.27
N PRO A 61 -30.34 7.19 5.50
CA PRO A 61 -29.65 7.38 6.77
C PRO A 61 -29.44 8.86 7.12
N GLU A 62 -29.40 9.14 8.42
CA GLU A 62 -28.98 10.44 8.93
C GLU A 62 -27.50 10.69 8.67
N VAL A 63 -27.09 11.95 8.59
CA VAL A 63 -25.68 12.33 8.48
C VAL A 63 -25.06 12.31 9.87
N THR A 64 -23.85 11.78 10.00
CA THR A 64 -23.13 11.70 11.26
C THR A 64 -22.62 13.08 11.72
N ASP A 65 -22.38 13.23 13.01
CA ASP A 65 -21.81 14.46 13.58
C ASP A 65 -20.36 14.68 13.14
N ASP A 66 -19.84 15.88 13.39
CA ASP A 66 -18.51 16.28 12.94
C ASP A 66 -17.36 15.52 13.61
N ALA A 67 -17.50 15.14 14.89
CA ALA A 67 -16.47 14.39 15.59
C ALA A 67 -16.35 12.98 15.00
N THR A 68 -17.49 12.34 14.75
CA THR A 68 -17.55 11.02 14.10
C THR A 68 -17.01 11.09 12.67
N PHE A 69 -17.43 12.08 11.87
CA PHE A 69 -16.93 12.27 10.51
C PHE A 69 -15.41 12.46 10.48
N MET A 70 -14.88 13.35 11.33
CA MET A 70 -13.44 13.63 11.39
C MET A 70 -12.64 12.39 11.74
N ARG A 71 -13.02 11.68 12.82
CA ARG A 71 -12.33 10.46 13.24
C ARG A 71 -12.33 9.42 12.12
N ARG A 72 -13.49 9.21 11.48
CA ARG A 72 -13.64 8.31 10.33
C ARG A 72 -12.72 8.72 9.18
N ALA A 73 -12.73 10.00 8.80
CA ALA A 73 -11.92 10.52 7.71
C ALA A 73 -10.42 10.31 7.95
N PHE A 74 -9.93 10.60 9.15
CA PHE A 74 -8.53 10.37 9.54
C PHE A 74 -8.13 8.89 9.46
N LEU A 75 -8.95 8.00 10.02
CA LEU A 75 -8.67 6.56 10.04
C LEU A 75 -8.71 5.93 8.64
N VAL A 76 -9.63 6.38 7.77
CA VAL A 76 -9.76 5.88 6.40
C VAL A 76 -8.69 6.48 5.47
N ALA A 77 -8.42 7.78 5.57
CA ALA A 77 -7.46 8.44 4.69
C ALA A 77 -6.02 8.11 5.05
N ILE A 78 -5.68 8.25 6.33
CA ILE A 78 -4.29 8.27 6.77
C ILE A 78 -3.99 7.25 7.86
N GLY A 79 -4.94 6.39 8.23
CA GLY A 79 -4.69 5.20 9.05
C GLY A 79 -4.33 5.48 10.51
N ARG A 80 -4.68 6.64 11.06
CA ARG A 80 -4.51 6.97 12.49
C ARG A 80 -5.64 7.88 12.95
N ILE A 81 -5.84 8.00 14.25
CA ILE A 81 -6.69 9.06 14.82
C ILE A 81 -6.06 10.46 14.63
N PRO A 82 -6.87 11.54 14.64
CA PRO A 82 -6.36 12.89 14.78
C PRO A 82 -5.53 13.05 16.05
N THR A 83 -4.51 13.90 16.00
CA THR A 83 -3.87 14.47 17.20
C THR A 83 -4.87 15.34 17.97
N ALA A 84 -4.59 15.65 19.24
CA ALA A 84 -5.47 16.51 20.02
C ALA A 84 -5.62 17.91 19.39
N GLU A 85 -4.54 18.44 18.82
CA GLU A 85 -4.50 19.72 18.14
C GLU A 85 -5.30 19.70 16.84
N GLU A 86 -5.15 18.65 16.01
CA GLU A 86 -5.96 18.46 14.80
C GLU A 86 -7.45 18.34 15.13
N ALA A 87 -7.79 17.59 16.19
CA ALA A 87 -9.17 17.41 16.62
C ALA A 87 -9.82 18.72 17.10
N LEU A 88 -9.14 19.46 17.97
CA LEU A 88 -9.64 20.75 18.46
C LEU A 88 -9.79 21.76 17.32
N ALA A 89 -8.78 21.87 16.45
CA ALA A 89 -8.81 22.80 15.32
C ALA A 89 -10.01 22.54 14.40
N PHE A 90 -10.33 21.28 14.10
CA PHE A 90 -11.47 20.94 13.24
C PHE A 90 -12.82 21.19 13.92
N LEU A 91 -12.96 20.83 15.20
CA LEU A 91 -14.22 20.97 15.94
C LEU A 91 -14.59 22.44 16.19
N GLU A 92 -13.63 23.35 16.18
CA GLU A 92 -13.84 24.80 16.33
C GLU A 92 -14.21 25.52 15.02
N ILE A 93 -14.09 24.86 13.85
CA ILE A 93 -14.45 25.46 12.56
C ILE A 93 -15.98 25.42 12.37
N GLU A 94 -16.57 26.59 12.07
CA GLU A 94 -18.01 26.74 11.78
C GLU A 94 -18.34 26.77 10.27
N ASP A 95 -17.34 26.65 9.38
CA ASP A 95 -17.56 26.66 7.93
C ASP A 95 -18.24 25.37 7.43
N GLU A 96 -19.21 25.51 6.53
CA GLU A 96 -19.90 24.38 5.88
C GLU A 96 -18.96 23.56 4.99
N SER A 97 -17.88 24.16 4.46
CA SER A 97 -16.86 23.47 3.65
C SER A 97 -15.86 22.65 4.46
N LYS A 98 -15.85 22.74 5.80
CA LYS A 98 -14.77 22.19 6.63
C LYS A 98 -14.50 20.71 6.41
N ARG A 99 -15.55 19.93 6.10
CA ARG A 99 -15.42 18.50 5.77
C ARG A 99 -14.69 18.26 4.45
N GLU A 100 -15.01 19.06 3.43
CA GLU A 100 -14.34 19.02 2.13
C GLU A 100 -12.86 19.44 2.28
N GLU A 101 -12.60 20.50 3.06
CA GLU A 101 -11.23 20.96 3.35
C GLU A 101 -10.42 19.94 4.14
N LEU A 102 -11.03 19.28 5.13
CA LEU A 102 -10.38 18.21 5.87
C LEU A 102 -9.97 17.06 4.95
N ILE A 103 -10.86 16.63 4.05
CA ILE A 103 -10.53 15.56 3.09
C ILE A 103 -9.34 15.98 2.23
N GLY A 104 -9.35 17.21 1.70
CA GLY A 104 -8.23 17.75 0.93
C GLY A 104 -6.91 17.76 1.71
N TYR A 105 -6.94 18.20 2.98
CA TYR A 105 -5.78 18.15 3.89
C TYR A 105 -5.24 16.72 4.06
N LEU A 106 -6.13 15.75 4.29
CA LEU A 106 -5.75 14.36 4.50
C LEU A 106 -5.15 13.71 3.25
N MET A 107 -5.72 13.97 2.06
CA MET A 107 -5.21 13.46 0.78
C MET A 107 -3.82 14.04 0.44
N ALA A 108 -3.52 15.25 0.89
CA ALA A 108 -2.22 15.90 0.71
C ALA A 108 -1.17 15.52 1.78
N SER A 109 -1.59 14.85 2.86
CA SER A 109 -0.70 14.52 3.99
C SER A 109 0.30 13.41 3.66
N LYS A 110 1.40 13.34 4.43
CA LYS A 110 2.33 12.19 4.41
C LYS A 110 1.76 10.93 5.05
N GLY A 111 0.65 11.03 5.77
CA GLY A 111 -0.05 9.89 6.34
C GLY A 111 -0.76 9.03 5.29
N TYR A 112 -1.28 9.63 4.21
CA TYR A 112 -1.93 8.91 3.10
C TYR A 112 -1.02 7.85 2.47
N PRO A 113 0.17 8.19 1.93
CA PRO A 113 1.03 7.18 1.30
C PRO A 113 1.52 6.12 2.28
N SER A 114 1.71 6.47 3.56
CA SER A 114 2.02 5.49 4.60
C SER A 114 0.91 4.47 4.79
N HIS A 115 -0.34 4.92 4.90
CA HIS A 115 -1.48 4.02 5.07
C HIS A 115 -1.72 3.16 3.81
N MET A 116 -1.59 3.76 2.63
CA MET A 116 -1.72 3.05 1.34
C MET A 116 -0.60 2.02 1.15
N THR A 117 0.60 2.29 1.65
CA THR A 117 1.72 1.33 1.65
C THR A 117 1.40 0.06 2.44
N ASN A 118 0.75 0.16 3.61
CA ASN A 118 0.35 -1.02 4.37
C ASN A 118 -0.61 -1.91 3.58
N TRP A 119 -1.59 -1.30 2.90
CA TRP A 119 -2.53 -2.00 2.03
C TRP A 119 -1.82 -2.67 0.85
N ALA A 120 -0.96 -1.94 0.14
CA ALA A 120 -0.22 -2.50 -1.00
C ALA A 120 0.72 -3.63 -0.59
N PHE A 121 1.38 -3.53 0.58
CA PHE A 121 2.23 -4.60 1.10
C PHE A 121 1.44 -5.87 1.42
N ASP A 122 0.18 -5.75 1.84
CA ASP A 122 -0.68 -6.91 2.05
C ASP A 122 -1.13 -7.55 0.75
N LEU A 123 -1.62 -6.70 -0.15
CA LEU A 123 -2.10 -7.12 -1.46
C LEU A 123 -1.01 -7.86 -2.25
N LEU A 124 0.25 -7.38 -2.16
CA LEU A 124 1.39 -7.94 -2.87
C LEU A 124 2.21 -8.95 -2.05
N ARG A 125 1.72 -9.37 -0.87
CA ARG A 125 2.39 -10.34 0.03
C ARG A 125 3.85 -9.97 0.33
N LEU A 126 4.14 -8.68 0.48
CA LEU A 126 5.51 -8.21 0.63
C LEU A 126 6.07 -8.52 2.01
N ARG A 127 7.26 -9.15 2.04
CA ARG A 127 8.05 -9.46 3.24
C ARG A 127 9.42 -8.79 3.17
N ASP A 128 9.99 -8.39 4.31
CA ASP A 128 11.36 -7.84 4.41
C ASP A 128 12.42 -8.86 3.99
N GLY A 129 12.23 -10.12 4.42
CA GLY A 129 13.13 -11.24 4.17
C GLY A 129 12.68 -12.11 2.98
N ARG A 130 13.60 -12.94 2.50
CA ARG A 130 13.35 -13.90 1.42
C ARG A 130 13.47 -15.32 1.94
N GLN A 131 12.53 -16.18 1.57
CA GLN A 131 12.62 -17.58 1.93
C GLN A 131 13.84 -18.22 1.26
N GLY A 132 14.67 -18.92 2.05
CA GLY A 132 15.85 -19.62 1.52
C GLY A 132 17.01 -18.72 1.05
N SER A 133 17.02 -17.41 1.36
CA SER A 133 18.07 -16.48 0.93
C SER A 133 18.42 -15.45 2.02
N GLN A 134 19.68 -14.97 2.02
CA GLN A 134 20.14 -13.86 2.89
C GLN A 134 19.85 -12.47 2.30
N ALA A 135 19.18 -12.40 1.15
CA ALA A 135 18.76 -11.15 0.52
C ALA A 135 17.52 -10.54 1.21
N SER A 136 17.39 -9.22 1.09
CA SER A 136 16.23 -8.48 1.58
C SER A 136 15.45 -7.89 0.42
N ASN A 137 14.13 -7.83 0.54
CA ASN A 137 13.27 -7.16 -0.45
C ASN A 137 13.22 -5.64 -0.26
N GLU A 138 14.12 -5.04 0.54
CA GLU A 138 14.10 -3.59 0.82
C GLU A 138 14.13 -2.71 -0.45
N PRO A 139 14.89 -3.02 -1.52
CA PRO A 139 14.82 -2.24 -2.75
C PRO A 139 13.41 -2.25 -3.38
N TYR A 140 12.77 -3.42 -3.45
CA TYR A 140 11.41 -3.56 -3.96
C TYR A 140 10.38 -2.88 -3.07
N ARG A 141 10.51 -3.03 -1.75
CA ARG A 141 9.73 -2.31 -0.74
C ARG A 141 9.78 -0.81 -0.95
N ASN A 142 10.98 -0.27 -1.19
CA ASN A 142 11.19 1.14 -1.46
C ASN A 142 10.64 1.57 -2.83
N TRP A 143 10.68 0.72 -3.85
CA TRP A 143 10.04 0.96 -5.14
C TRP A 143 8.52 1.15 -4.99
N ILE A 144 7.83 0.23 -4.30
CA ILE A 144 6.39 0.34 -4.02
C ILE A 144 6.08 1.65 -3.30
N ARG A 145 6.86 1.99 -2.27
CA ARG A 145 6.68 3.22 -1.50
C ARG A 145 6.84 4.48 -2.35
N LYS A 146 7.84 4.51 -3.23
CA LYS A 146 8.04 5.63 -4.16
C LYS A 146 6.90 5.75 -5.16
N ALA A 147 6.41 4.63 -5.69
CA ALA A 147 5.26 4.63 -6.59
C ALA A 147 4.01 5.20 -5.91
N ILE A 148 3.75 4.81 -4.66
CA ILE A 148 2.60 5.31 -3.87
C ILE A 148 2.78 6.79 -3.47
N ASP A 149 3.96 7.19 -2.96
CA ASP A 149 4.24 8.59 -2.59
C ASP A 149 4.18 9.51 -3.81
N GLY A 150 4.62 9.02 -4.97
CA GLY A 150 4.55 9.70 -6.27
C GLY A 150 3.16 9.66 -6.94
N ASN A 151 2.17 9.00 -6.33
CA ASN A 151 0.83 8.83 -6.89
C ASN A 151 0.81 8.21 -8.30
N MET A 152 1.63 7.17 -8.52
CA MET A 152 1.67 6.43 -9.77
C MET A 152 0.27 5.88 -10.12
N PRO A 153 -0.24 6.11 -11.34
CA PRO A 153 -1.48 5.50 -11.83
C PRO A 153 -1.47 3.98 -11.65
N TRP A 154 -2.61 3.40 -11.26
CA TRP A 154 -2.68 1.97 -10.96
C TRP A 154 -2.38 1.09 -12.17
N ASP A 155 -2.83 1.46 -13.37
CA ASP A 155 -2.50 0.77 -14.61
C ASP A 155 -0.99 0.79 -14.92
N GLU A 156 -0.33 1.92 -14.70
CA GLU A 156 1.13 2.04 -14.81
C GLU A 156 1.85 1.17 -13.76
N PHE A 157 1.38 1.22 -12.51
CA PHE A 157 1.92 0.41 -11.41
C PHE A 157 1.86 -1.08 -11.73
N VAL A 158 0.70 -1.57 -12.20
CA VAL A 158 0.52 -2.97 -12.62
C VAL A 158 1.39 -3.31 -13.83
N THR A 159 1.46 -2.40 -14.81
CA THR A 159 2.28 -2.61 -16.01
C THR A 159 3.76 -2.78 -15.65
N GLN A 160 4.30 -1.89 -14.81
CA GLN A 160 5.70 -1.95 -14.36
C GLN A 160 6.01 -3.17 -13.49
N LEU A 161 5.04 -3.67 -12.72
CA LEU A 161 5.19 -4.91 -11.94
C LEU A 161 5.22 -6.15 -12.83
N VAL A 162 4.19 -6.33 -13.68
CA VAL A 162 4.00 -7.55 -14.46
C VAL A 162 5.02 -7.66 -15.59
N SER A 163 5.42 -6.56 -16.21
CA SER A 163 6.45 -6.55 -17.26
C SER A 163 7.89 -6.47 -16.74
N SER A 164 8.11 -6.46 -15.41
CA SER A 164 9.40 -6.15 -14.79
C SER A 164 10.56 -7.05 -15.25
N SER A 165 11.72 -6.44 -15.51
CA SER A 165 12.97 -7.15 -15.83
C SER A 165 14.15 -6.28 -15.43
N GLY A 166 15.28 -6.88 -15.07
CA GLY A 166 16.50 -6.15 -14.72
C GLY A 166 17.07 -6.49 -13.34
N ASP A 167 17.74 -5.50 -12.77
CA ASP A 167 18.47 -5.58 -11.50
C ASP A 167 17.58 -5.15 -10.33
N GLY A 168 17.48 -5.99 -9.29
CA GLY A 168 16.74 -5.66 -8.07
C GLY A 168 17.34 -4.53 -7.24
N TRP A 169 18.61 -4.17 -7.43
CA TRP A 169 19.23 -3.00 -6.77
C TRP A 169 19.13 -1.70 -7.56
N ASP A 170 18.78 -1.78 -8.84
CA ASP A 170 18.51 -0.59 -9.64
C ASP A 170 17.13 -0.04 -9.24
N PRO A 171 17.03 1.21 -8.76
CA PRO A 171 15.75 1.81 -8.41
C PRO A 171 14.70 1.79 -9.52
N GLU A 172 15.11 1.76 -10.79
CA GLU A 172 14.19 1.76 -11.95
C GLU A 172 13.65 0.35 -12.26
N SER A 173 14.37 -0.72 -11.90
CA SER A 173 13.94 -2.11 -12.12
C SER A 173 13.68 -2.90 -10.84
N ALA A 174 13.69 -2.25 -9.66
CA ALA A 174 13.45 -2.92 -8.38
C ALA A 174 12.06 -3.60 -8.27
N SER A 175 11.11 -3.28 -9.18
CA SER A 175 9.84 -3.99 -9.34
C SER A 175 9.99 -5.48 -9.66
N VAL A 176 11.15 -5.94 -10.14
CA VAL A 176 11.46 -7.39 -10.30
C VAL A 176 11.35 -8.17 -9.00
N GLY A 177 11.35 -7.47 -7.86
CA GLY A 177 10.95 -8.02 -6.56
C GLY A 177 9.65 -8.80 -6.60
N TYR A 178 8.68 -8.38 -7.43
CA TYR A 178 7.37 -9.03 -7.59
C TYR A 178 7.45 -10.50 -7.99
N TYR A 179 8.32 -10.84 -8.93
CA TYR A 179 8.56 -12.24 -9.34
C TYR A 179 9.56 -12.94 -8.42
N THR A 180 10.56 -12.21 -7.94
CA THR A 180 11.66 -12.81 -7.19
C THR A 180 11.30 -13.13 -5.73
N ILE A 181 10.17 -12.65 -5.20
CA ILE A 181 9.60 -13.14 -3.92
C ILE A 181 9.03 -14.56 -4.02
N ASP A 182 8.42 -14.92 -5.15
CA ASP A 182 7.83 -16.22 -5.42
C ASP A 182 8.78 -17.11 -6.24
N ARG A 183 10.10 -16.93 -6.06
CA ARG A 183 11.10 -17.66 -6.82
C ARG A 183 10.89 -19.17 -6.66
N GLY A 184 10.81 -19.87 -7.78
CA GLY A 184 10.55 -21.31 -7.83
C GLY A 184 9.06 -21.68 -7.84
N MET A 185 8.16 -20.69 -7.72
CA MET A 185 6.71 -20.87 -7.75
C MET A 185 6.05 -19.89 -8.76
N PRO A 186 6.45 -19.90 -10.04
CA PRO A 186 5.92 -18.95 -11.04
C PRO A 186 4.43 -19.13 -11.33
N LEU A 187 3.88 -20.35 -11.18
CA LEU A 187 2.45 -20.62 -11.35
C LEU A 187 1.62 -19.98 -10.23
N ASP A 188 2.10 -20.04 -8.98
CA ASP A 188 1.47 -19.37 -7.85
C ASP A 188 1.52 -17.84 -8.00
N ASN A 189 2.63 -17.30 -8.49
CA ASN A 189 2.74 -15.88 -8.80
C ASN A 189 1.70 -15.45 -9.87
N LEU A 190 1.51 -16.25 -10.93
CA LEU A 190 0.48 -16.00 -11.94
C LEU A 190 -0.93 -16.03 -11.33
N ALA A 191 -1.26 -17.06 -10.53
CA ALA A 191 -2.58 -17.17 -9.92
C ALA A 191 -2.87 -15.96 -9.01
N ASN A 192 -1.88 -15.54 -8.21
CA ASN A 192 -1.98 -14.32 -7.41
C ASN A 192 -2.13 -13.07 -8.28
N THR A 193 -1.41 -12.96 -9.40
CA THR A 193 -1.55 -11.84 -10.36
C THR A 193 -2.99 -11.72 -10.86
N MET A 194 -3.60 -12.84 -11.25
CA MET A 194 -4.99 -12.89 -11.72
C MET A 194 -5.99 -12.53 -10.62
N ARG A 195 -5.79 -13.02 -9.39
CA ARG A 195 -6.63 -12.71 -8.23
C ARG A 195 -6.55 -11.25 -7.81
N ILE A 196 -5.34 -10.69 -7.74
CA ILE A 196 -5.10 -9.32 -7.29
C ILE A 196 -5.70 -8.31 -8.27
N PHE A 197 -5.35 -8.43 -9.56
CA PHE A 197 -5.63 -7.37 -10.54
C PHE A 197 -6.92 -7.58 -11.34
N LEU A 198 -7.39 -8.81 -11.47
CA LEU A 198 -8.58 -9.15 -12.25
C LEU A 198 -9.67 -9.83 -11.43
N GLY A 199 -9.48 -10.04 -10.13
CA GLY A 199 -10.46 -10.74 -9.30
C GLY A 199 -10.79 -12.12 -9.87
N SER A 200 -9.80 -12.80 -10.46
CA SER A 200 -9.97 -14.10 -11.10
C SER A 200 -9.22 -15.14 -10.29
N ARG A 201 -9.96 -15.95 -9.53
CA ARG A 201 -9.41 -17.08 -8.76
C ARG A 201 -9.15 -18.24 -9.72
N MET A 202 -7.89 -18.58 -9.92
CA MET A 202 -7.44 -19.59 -10.88
C MET A 202 -6.50 -20.62 -10.25
N GLU A 203 -6.38 -20.62 -8.92
CA GLU A 203 -5.46 -21.47 -8.16
C GLU A 203 -5.76 -22.97 -8.34
N CYS A 204 -7.04 -23.34 -8.39
CA CYS A 204 -7.44 -24.73 -8.61
C CYS A 204 -7.05 -25.24 -10.02
N ALA A 205 -7.17 -24.35 -11.02
CA ALA A 205 -6.87 -24.61 -12.43
C ALA A 205 -5.39 -24.92 -12.70
N GLN A 206 -4.50 -24.81 -11.71
CA GLN A 206 -3.12 -25.28 -11.80
C GLN A 206 -3.04 -26.81 -11.97
N CYS A 207 -3.89 -27.51 -11.23
CA CYS A 207 -3.85 -28.97 -11.06
C CYS A 207 -5.02 -29.68 -11.75
N HIS A 208 -6.21 -29.07 -11.75
CA HIS A 208 -7.42 -29.63 -12.37
C HIS A 208 -8.36 -28.51 -12.80
N ASP A 209 -9.25 -28.77 -13.75
CA ASP A 209 -10.33 -27.84 -14.11
C ASP A 209 -11.07 -27.36 -12.86
N ASP A 210 -11.39 -26.07 -12.81
CA ASP A 210 -12.04 -25.47 -11.65
C ASP A 210 -13.41 -26.15 -11.40
N PRO A 211 -13.64 -26.76 -10.21
CA PRO A 211 -14.88 -27.47 -9.91
C PRO A 211 -16.07 -26.52 -9.69
N PHE A 212 -15.82 -25.23 -9.47
CA PHE A 212 -16.84 -24.22 -9.18
C PHE A 212 -16.92 -23.13 -10.25
N GLY A 213 -15.86 -22.94 -11.03
CA GLY A 213 -15.76 -21.93 -12.07
C GLY A 213 -15.84 -22.49 -13.50
N LYS A 214 -15.44 -21.64 -14.46
CA LYS A 214 -15.33 -21.99 -15.90
C LYS A 214 -13.90 -22.11 -16.39
N THR A 215 -12.93 -21.88 -15.51
CA THR A 215 -11.51 -21.88 -15.88
C THR A 215 -11.05 -23.32 -16.05
N GLU A 216 -10.72 -23.70 -17.27
CA GLU A 216 -10.13 -25.01 -17.57
C GLU A 216 -8.64 -25.01 -17.22
N ARG A 217 -8.07 -26.19 -16.95
CA ARG A 217 -6.63 -26.34 -16.68
C ARG A 217 -5.81 -25.80 -17.86
N MET A 218 -6.26 -26.03 -19.10
CA MET A 218 -5.59 -25.50 -20.30
C MET A 218 -5.55 -23.97 -20.33
N ASP A 219 -6.63 -23.29 -19.93
CA ASP A 219 -6.66 -21.83 -19.85
C ASP A 219 -5.58 -21.29 -18.91
N PHE A 220 -5.37 -21.97 -17.78
CA PHE A 220 -4.31 -21.62 -16.84
C PHE A 220 -2.91 -21.75 -17.47
N TYR A 221 -2.61 -22.85 -18.16
CA TYR A 221 -1.30 -23.02 -18.81
C TYR A 221 -1.09 -22.08 -20.00
N HIS A 222 -2.15 -21.73 -20.72
CA HIS A 222 -2.10 -20.66 -21.73
C HIS A 222 -1.76 -19.29 -21.13
N LEU A 223 -2.22 -18.99 -19.92
CA LEU A 223 -1.81 -17.77 -19.21
C LEU A 223 -0.36 -17.91 -18.69
N ALA A 224 0.01 -19.06 -18.14
CA ALA A 224 1.36 -19.31 -17.61
C ALA A 224 2.45 -19.21 -18.69
N ALA A 225 2.12 -19.54 -19.94
CA ALA A 225 3.00 -19.36 -21.08
C ALA A 225 3.49 -17.91 -21.26
N PHE A 226 2.69 -16.89 -20.91
CA PHE A 226 3.13 -15.48 -20.98
C PHE A 226 4.27 -15.18 -20.02
N THR A 227 4.28 -15.78 -18.84
CA THR A 227 5.29 -15.52 -17.79
C THR A 227 6.38 -16.59 -17.75
N ASN A 228 6.29 -17.66 -18.54
CA ASN A 228 7.25 -18.76 -18.54
C ASN A 228 8.64 -18.36 -19.08
N GLY A 229 9.67 -19.05 -18.61
CA GLY A 229 11.05 -18.88 -19.09
C GLY A 229 11.80 -17.70 -18.47
N GLN A 230 11.39 -17.30 -17.26
CA GLN A 230 12.16 -16.39 -16.41
C GLN A 230 13.48 -17.03 -15.98
N TYR A 231 14.53 -16.23 -15.84
CA TYR A 231 15.83 -16.67 -15.35
C TYR A 231 16.55 -15.56 -14.57
N GLU A 232 17.57 -15.93 -13.80
CA GLU A 232 18.42 -14.97 -13.10
C GLU A 232 19.52 -14.49 -14.06
N LEU A 233 19.60 -13.18 -14.30
CA LEU A 233 20.52 -12.58 -15.29
C LEU A 233 21.96 -13.03 -15.01
N ASN A 234 22.64 -13.60 -16.01
CA ASN A 234 24.07 -13.96 -15.99
C ASN A 234 24.53 -14.89 -14.84
N LYS A 235 23.60 -15.47 -14.08
CA LYS A 235 23.92 -16.34 -12.92
C LYS A 235 24.63 -17.64 -13.32
N ASN A 236 24.40 -18.11 -14.55
CA ASN A 236 25.07 -19.28 -15.12
C ASN A 236 26.60 -19.14 -15.14
N TYR A 237 27.14 -17.92 -15.28
CA TYR A 237 28.58 -17.68 -15.25
C TYR A 237 29.17 -17.77 -13.83
N MET A 238 28.36 -17.50 -12.79
CA MET A 238 28.76 -17.63 -11.38
C MET A 238 28.60 -19.05 -10.83
N ALA A 239 27.70 -19.86 -11.40
CA ALA A 239 27.37 -21.19 -10.88
C ALA A 239 28.55 -22.17 -10.71
N PRO A 240 29.57 -22.22 -11.60
CA PRO A 240 30.76 -23.05 -11.38
C PRO A 240 31.57 -22.60 -10.16
N LEU A 241 31.82 -21.30 -10.01
CA LEU A 241 32.55 -20.72 -8.89
C LEU A 241 31.81 -20.93 -7.56
N TRP A 242 30.48 -20.74 -7.56
CA TRP A 242 29.66 -21.00 -6.38
C TRP A 242 29.76 -22.44 -5.89
N ARG A 243 29.66 -23.43 -6.79
CA ARG A 243 29.79 -24.86 -6.44
C ARG A 243 31.16 -25.18 -5.85
N GLU A 244 32.23 -24.71 -6.49
CA GLU A 244 33.61 -24.91 -6.02
C GLU A 244 33.81 -24.36 -4.60
N ILE A 245 33.34 -23.13 -4.34
CA ILE A 245 33.43 -22.51 -3.03
C ILE A 245 32.54 -23.23 -2.00
N GLN A 246 31.33 -23.64 -2.37
CA GLN A 246 30.40 -24.31 -1.47
C GLN A 246 30.90 -25.70 -1.02
N ASP A 247 31.56 -26.44 -1.90
CA ASP A 247 32.08 -27.78 -1.64
C ASP A 247 33.36 -27.77 -0.81
N ASP A 248 34.14 -26.69 -0.88
CA ASP A 248 35.33 -26.52 -0.05
C ASP A 248 34.95 -26.20 1.41
N ARG A 249 35.02 -27.21 2.28
CA ARG A 249 34.74 -27.03 3.72
C ARG A 249 35.70 -26.05 4.42
N GLN A 250 36.88 -25.78 3.84
CA GLN A 250 37.84 -24.81 4.38
C GLN A 250 37.53 -23.36 3.95
N SER A 251 36.73 -23.15 2.91
CA SER A 251 36.46 -21.84 2.29
C SER A 251 35.41 -20.98 3.00
N ARG A 252 34.79 -21.48 4.10
CA ARG A 252 33.76 -20.76 4.91
C ARG A 252 34.25 -19.46 5.59
N GLY A 253 35.37 -18.91 5.13
CA GLY A 253 35.88 -17.58 5.45
C GLY A 253 35.25 -16.49 4.58
N GLN A 254 36.08 -15.52 4.18
CA GLN A 254 35.61 -14.30 3.52
C GLN A 254 35.19 -14.54 2.06
N GLU A 255 35.86 -15.45 1.36
CA GLU A 255 35.52 -15.89 0.01
C GLU A 255 34.08 -16.40 -0.08
N TYR A 256 33.70 -17.32 0.82
CA TYR A 256 32.33 -17.82 0.88
C TYR A 256 31.31 -16.69 1.11
N GLN A 257 31.62 -15.75 2.02
CA GLN A 257 30.71 -14.63 2.30
C GLN A 257 30.55 -13.68 1.10
N VAL A 258 31.61 -13.44 0.33
CA VAL A 258 31.53 -12.67 -0.91
C VAL A 258 30.78 -13.44 -1.99
N ALA A 259 31.03 -14.74 -2.13
CA ALA A 259 30.35 -15.58 -3.11
C ALA A 259 28.84 -15.63 -2.81
N GLN A 260 28.47 -15.72 -1.52
CA GLN A 260 27.09 -15.69 -1.08
C GLN A 260 26.44 -14.32 -1.32
N LEU A 261 27.18 -13.22 -1.10
CA LEU A 261 26.73 -11.87 -1.45
C LEU A 261 26.36 -11.78 -2.94
N PHE A 262 27.22 -12.25 -3.85
CA PHE A 262 26.92 -12.22 -5.28
C PHE A 262 25.76 -13.15 -5.61
N TRP A 263 25.76 -14.37 -5.07
CA TRP A 263 24.75 -15.39 -5.35
C TRP A 263 23.35 -14.99 -4.91
N ASP A 264 23.18 -14.61 -3.64
CA ASP A 264 21.88 -14.34 -3.04
C ASP A 264 21.42 -12.91 -3.34
N ARG A 265 22.33 -11.93 -3.17
CA ARG A 265 21.97 -10.52 -3.16
C ARG A 265 22.16 -9.81 -4.48
N ILE A 266 22.81 -10.40 -5.49
CA ILE A 266 22.93 -9.77 -6.81
C ILE A 266 22.19 -10.61 -7.84
N TYR A 267 22.72 -11.79 -8.15
CA TYR A 267 22.09 -12.71 -9.11
C TYR A 267 20.70 -13.16 -8.63
N GLY A 268 20.60 -13.49 -7.34
CA GLY A 268 19.34 -13.80 -6.68
C GLY A 268 18.40 -12.59 -6.50
N MET A 269 18.73 -11.40 -6.98
CA MET A 269 17.82 -10.25 -7.03
C MET A 269 17.54 -9.78 -8.46
N ALA A 270 18.20 -10.37 -9.45
CA ALA A 270 18.03 -10.03 -10.85
C ALA A 270 17.04 -10.97 -11.53
N LEU A 271 16.34 -10.43 -12.54
CA LEU A 271 15.35 -11.15 -13.32
C LEU A 271 15.53 -10.84 -14.80
N GLY A 272 15.60 -11.89 -15.60
CA GLY A 272 15.60 -11.86 -17.06
C GLY A 272 14.57 -12.81 -17.64
N GLY A 273 14.46 -12.80 -18.96
CA GLY A 273 13.44 -13.54 -19.69
C GLY A 273 12.11 -12.81 -19.65
N GLY A 274 11.79 -12.08 -20.72
CA GLY A 274 10.54 -11.33 -20.84
C GLY A 274 9.28 -12.20 -20.93
N GLY A 275 9.36 -13.51 -20.69
CA GLY A 275 8.28 -14.44 -21.00
C GLY A 275 8.42 -15.00 -22.42
N LYS A 276 8.53 -16.31 -22.56
CA LYS A 276 8.71 -16.99 -23.86
C LYS A 276 7.43 -17.08 -24.69
N GLY A 277 6.28 -16.80 -24.09
CA GLY A 277 4.98 -16.97 -24.74
C GLY A 277 4.59 -18.42 -25.00
N ARG A 278 5.24 -19.39 -24.34
CA ARG A 278 4.98 -20.83 -24.48
C ARG A 278 5.46 -21.60 -23.26
N ILE A 279 4.83 -22.74 -22.97
CA ILE A 279 5.16 -23.61 -21.83
C ILE A 279 4.88 -25.07 -22.18
N ASP A 280 5.63 -25.99 -21.59
CA ASP A 280 5.33 -27.43 -21.67
C ASP A 280 4.23 -27.76 -20.64
N LEU A 281 3.22 -28.50 -21.06
CA LEU A 281 2.22 -29.05 -20.13
C LEU A 281 2.88 -30.00 -19.13
N PRO A 282 2.41 -30.04 -17.89
CA PRO A 282 3.01 -30.86 -16.84
C PRO A 282 2.90 -32.36 -17.17
N SER A 283 3.79 -33.17 -16.61
CA SER A 283 3.82 -34.61 -16.85
C SER A 283 2.56 -35.36 -16.42
N ASP A 284 1.76 -34.74 -15.55
CA ASP A 284 0.50 -35.26 -15.01
C ASP A 284 -0.74 -34.63 -15.68
N TYR A 285 -0.58 -34.01 -16.85
CA TYR A 285 -1.71 -33.47 -17.61
C TYR A 285 -2.61 -34.61 -18.14
N GLN A 286 -3.90 -34.61 -17.78
CA GLN A 286 -4.81 -35.76 -18.01
C GLN A 286 -6.07 -35.40 -18.83
N TYR A 287 -6.11 -34.23 -19.45
CA TYR A 287 -7.27 -33.75 -20.21
C TYR A 287 -7.14 -34.07 -21.70
N ARG A 288 -8.27 -34.05 -22.43
CA ARG A 288 -8.32 -34.45 -23.86
C ARG A 288 -7.80 -33.39 -24.83
N ASP A 289 -7.60 -32.18 -24.33
CA ASP A 289 -7.21 -30.99 -25.08
C ASP A 289 -5.69 -30.79 -25.14
N GLY A 290 -4.90 -31.64 -24.48
CA GLY A 290 -3.44 -31.63 -24.54
C GLY A 290 -2.82 -32.92 -24.01
N SER A 291 -1.56 -33.16 -24.36
CA SER A 291 -0.79 -34.32 -23.88
C SER A 291 0.27 -33.89 -22.84
N PRO A 292 0.64 -34.76 -21.87
CA PRO A 292 1.79 -34.51 -21.01
C PRO A 292 3.06 -34.11 -21.79
N GLY A 293 3.68 -33.00 -21.41
CA GLY A 293 4.87 -32.46 -22.08
C GLY A 293 4.62 -31.80 -23.43
N GLU A 294 3.36 -31.66 -23.86
CA GLU A 294 3.03 -30.90 -25.07
C GLU A 294 3.33 -29.40 -24.86
N MET A 295 3.98 -28.79 -25.85
CA MET A 295 4.26 -27.37 -25.84
C MET A 295 3.04 -26.58 -26.30
N VAL A 296 2.56 -25.66 -25.46
CA VAL A 296 1.43 -24.79 -25.76
C VAL A 296 1.86 -23.32 -25.77
N GLY A 297 1.30 -22.55 -26.70
CA GLY A 297 1.54 -21.10 -26.80
C GLY A 297 0.64 -20.29 -25.86
N ALA A 298 1.01 -19.04 -25.60
CA ALA A 298 0.23 -18.18 -24.73
C ALA A 298 -1.09 -17.76 -25.37
N LYS A 299 -2.15 -17.70 -24.55
CA LYS A 299 -3.48 -17.28 -24.99
C LYS A 299 -4.27 -16.74 -23.82
N THR A 300 -5.01 -15.66 -24.04
CA THR A 300 -5.89 -15.10 -23.02
C THR A 300 -7.28 -15.75 -23.08
N PRO A 301 -7.89 -16.11 -21.92
CA PRO A 301 -9.16 -16.85 -21.88
C PRO A 301 -10.39 -15.95 -22.06
N PHE A 302 -10.26 -14.64 -21.84
CA PHE A 302 -11.35 -13.66 -21.96
C PHE A 302 -10.85 -12.29 -22.43
N GLY A 303 -11.79 -11.36 -22.60
CA GLY A 303 -11.52 -10.04 -23.14
C GLY A 303 -11.09 -10.08 -24.60
N LYS A 304 -10.31 -9.09 -25.04
CA LYS A 304 -9.70 -9.12 -26.39
C LYS A 304 -8.59 -10.17 -26.40
N SER A 305 -8.72 -11.16 -27.28
CA SER A 305 -7.77 -12.28 -27.37
C SER A 305 -6.37 -11.79 -27.74
N VAL A 306 -5.39 -12.14 -26.91
CA VAL A 306 -3.95 -12.05 -27.20
C VAL A 306 -3.42 -13.47 -27.31
N ARG A 307 -2.57 -13.73 -28.30
CA ARG A 307 -2.00 -15.06 -28.56
C ARG A 307 -0.53 -14.95 -28.96
N MET A 308 0.27 -15.91 -28.51
CA MET A 308 1.67 -16.07 -28.92
C MET A 308 1.88 -17.48 -29.51
N SER A 309 2.92 -17.64 -30.32
CA SER A 309 3.19 -18.90 -31.01
C SER A 309 3.69 -19.99 -30.04
N ASP A 310 3.16 -21.20 -30.21
CA ASP A 310 3.69 -22.46 -29.65
C ASP A 310 5.03 -22.88 -30.30
N ARG A 311 5.31 -22.39 -31.52
CA ARG A 311 6.48 -22.76 -32.33
C ARG A 311 7.64 -21.79 -32.21
N LYS A 312 7.37 -20.50 -32.11
CA LYS A 312 8.38 -19.44 -32.07
C LYS A 312 8.51 -18.86 -30.67
N ASP A 313 9.74 -18.64 -30.24
CA ASP A 313 10.02 -17.81 -29.08
C ASP A 313 9.84 -16.35 -29.50
N GLU A 314 8.71 -15.76 -29.13
CA GLU A 314 8.51 -14.33 -29.25
C GLU A 314 8.85 -13.75 -27.89
N GLY A 315 10.04 -13.13 -27.78
CA GLY A 315 10.48 -12.53 -26.53
C GLY A 315 9.55 -11.38 -26.17
N ASP A 316 9.10 -11.38 -24.91
CA ASP A 316 8.30 -10.34 -24.22
C ASP A 316 6.80 -10.66 -23.97
N GLY A 317 6.49 -11.92 -23.67
CA GLY A 317 5.14 -12.33 -23.26
C GLY A 317 4.63 -11.63 -21.99
N ARG A 318 5.51 -11.21 -21.07
CA ARG A 318 5.12 -10.48 -19.86
C ARG A 318 4.63 -9.07 -20.15
N LYS A 319 5.20 -8.39 -21.15
CA LYS A 319 4.67 -7.09 -21.60
C LYS A 319 3.30 -7.24 -22.27
N GLU A 320 3.13 -8.23 -23.15
CA GLU A 320 1.83 -8.53 -23.76
C GLU A 320 0.77 -8.86 -22.71
N PHE A 321 1.16 -9.61 -21.67
CA PHE A 321 0.30 -9.95 -20.55
C PHE A 321 -0.06 -8.73 -19.69
N ALA A 322 0.91 -7.88 -19.37
CA ALA A 322 0.70 -6.63 -18.65
C ALA A 322 -0.27 -5.71 -19.41
N GLU A 323 -0.04 -5.51 -20.72
CA GLU A 323 -0.92 -4.72 -21.58
C GLU A 323 -2.33 -5.35 -21.63
N TRP A 324 -2.42 -6.68 -21.69
CA TRP A 324 -3.71 -7.35 -21.69
C TRP A 324 -4.49 -7.11 -20.41
N ILE A 325 -3.87 -7.29 -19.23
CA ILE A 325 -4.48 -7.07 -17.92
C ILE A 325 -5.15 -5.68 -17.87
N VAL A 326 -4.41 -4.64 -18.24
CA VAL A 326 -4.84 -3.25 -18.03
C VAL A 326 -5.72 -2.69 -19.15
N THR A 327 -5.62 -3.18 -20.40
CA THR A 327 -6.33 -2.59 -21.55
C THR A 327 -7.32 -3.50 -22.27
N LYS A 328 -7.20 -4.83 -22.14
CA LYS A 328 -7.92 -5.80 -22.99
C LYS A 328 -8.93 -6.66 -22.23
N THR A 329 -9.08 -6.48 -20.91
CA THR A 329 -10.04 -7.21 -20.06
C THR A 329 -11.43 -6.55 -20.00
N GLY A 330 -11.66 -5.48 -20.76
CA GLY A 330 -12.92 -4.74 -20.73
C GLY A 330 -13.05 -3.90 -19.45
N GLY A 331 -14.19 -3.97 -18.78
CA GLY A 331 -14.42 -3.26 -17.51
C GLY A 331 -13.83 -3.95 -16.28
N GLN A 332 -13.30 -5.17 -16.41
CA GLN A 332 -12.91 -6.02 -15.27
C GLN A 332 -11.79 -5.41 -14.43
N PHE A 333 -10.68 -4.98 -15.06
CA PHE A 333 -9.56 -4.36 -14.35
C PHE A 333 -9.99 -3.13 -13.53
N ALA A 334 -10.75 -2.23 -14.16
CA ALA A 334 -11.26 -1.02 -13.50
C ALA A 334 -12.28 -1.34 -12.40
N SER A 335 -13.20 -2.27 -12.64
CA SER A 335 -14.22 -2.69 -11.66
C SER A 335 -13.61 -3.28 -10.40
N VAL A 336 -12.60 -4.15 -10.54
CA VAL A 336 -11.95 -4.81 -9.40
C VAL A 336 -11.24 -3.80 -8.51
N ILE A 337 -10.41 -2.93 -9.07
CA ILE A 337 -9.72 -1.91 -8.26
C ILE A 337 -10.69 -0.87 -7.67
N ALA A 338 -11.72 -0.47 -8.42
CA ALA A 338 -12.74 0.44 -7.91
C ALA A 338 -13.54 -0.19 -6.76
N ASN A 339 -13.88 -1.48 -6.82
CA ASN A 339 -14.57 -2.20 -5.75
C ASN A 339 -13.67 -2.37 -4.50
N ARG A 340 -12.38 -2.68 -4.68
CA ARG A 340 -11.41 -2.74 -3.58
C ARG A 340 -11.23 -1.38 -2.88
N MET A 341 -11.14 -0.31 -3.67
CA MET A 341 -11.07 1.05 -3.11
C MET A 341 -12.39 1.45 -2.43
N TRP A 342 -13.53 1.00 -2.95
CA TRP A 342 -14.83 1.18 -2.31
C TRP A 342 -14.87 0.49 -0.95
N GLU A 343 -14.52 -0.80 -0.87
CA GLU A 343 -14.44 -1.54 0.40
C GLU A 343 -13.50 -0.86 1.38
N ARG A 344 -12.33 -0.42 0.91
CA ARG A 344 -11.37 0.30 1.75
C ARG A 344 -11.99 1.55 2.39
N VAL A 345 -12.83 2.30 1.68
CA VAL A 345 -13.44 3.56 2.14
C VAL A 345 -14.77 3.35 2.89
N MET A 346 -15.63 2.45 2.43
CA MET A 346 -16.98 2.20 2.97
C MET A 346 -17.05 0.99 3.91
N GLY A 347 -16.01 0.17 4.00
CA GLY A 347 -15.93 -1.01 4.87
C GLY A 347 -16.63 -2.26 4.34
N LYS A 348 -17.18 -2.22 3.13
CA LYS A 348 -17.76 -3.38 2.41
C LYS A 348 -17.71 -3.11 0.91
N GLY A 349 -17.41 -4.11 0.09
CA GLY A 349 -17.47 -3.98 -1.36
C GLY A 349 -18.91 -3.76 -1.86
N ILE A 350 -19.05 -3.15 -3.04
CA ILE A 350 -20.34 -3.09 -3.74
C ILE A 350 -20.79 -4.51 -4.10
N TYR A 351 -19.83 -5.38 -4.40
CA TYR A 351 -20.00 -6.82 -4.52
C TYR A 351 -18.92 -7.56 -3.72
N GLU A 352 -19.23 -8.78 -3.31
CA GLU A 352 -18.37 -9.65 -2.49
C GLU A 352 -18.35 -11.07 -3.08
N PRO A 353 -17.24 -11.81 -2.98
CA PRO A 353 -15.94 -11.39 -2.42
C PRO A 353 -15.23 -10.29 -3.25
N VAL A 354 -14.51 -9.37 -2.61
CA VAL A 354 -13.81 -8.27 -3.30
C VAL A 354 -12.73 -8.69 -4.29
N ASP A 355 -12.20 -9.90 -4.14
CA ASP A 355 -11.20 -10.53 -4.99
C ASP A 355 -11.83 -11.49 -6.03
N GLU A 356 -13.14 -11.41 -6.25
CA GLU A 356 -13.88 -12.13 -7.27
C GLU A 356 -14.68 -11.14 -8.13
N TYR A 357 -14.30 -10.99 -9.40
CA TYR A 357 -14.99 -10.07 -10.31
C TYR A 357 -16.40 -10.56 -10.62
N ILE A 358 -17.37 -9.69 -10.37
CA ILE A 358 -18.76 -9.90 -10.76
C ILE A 358 -19.11 -8.87 -11.84
N GLU A 359 -19.58 -9.35 -13.00
CA GLU A 359 -20.05 -8.47 -14.06
C GLU A 359 -21.15 -7.54 -13.55
N SER A 360 -21.04 -6.25 -13.86
CA SER A 360 -21.97 -5.20 -13.45
C SER A 360 -23.45 -5.60 -13.54
N ARG A 361 -23.89 -6.14 -14.69
CA ARG A 361 -25.28 -6.60 -14.93
C ARG A 361 -25.78 -7.70 -13.99
N SER A 362 -24.87 -8.43 -13.37
CA SER A 362 -25.12 -9.52 -12.43
C SER A 362 -25.07 -9.05 -10.98
N THR A 363 -24.70 -7.79 -10.73
CA THR A 363 -24.67 -7.20 -9.38
C THR A 363 -26.05 -6.67 -8.99
N VAL A 364 -26.23 -6.39 -7.70
CA VAL A 364 -27.44 -5.75 -7.17
C VAL A 364 -27.56 -4.28 -7.66
N TYR A 365 -26.44 -3.66 -8.05
CA TYR A 365 -26.34 -2.24 -8.42
C TYR A 365 -25.58 -2.00 -9.74
N PRO A 366 -26.08 -2.50 -10.90
CA PRO A 366 -25.34 -2.42 -12.15
C PRO A 366 -24.96 -0.98 -12.54
N GLU A 367 -25.87 -0.02 -12.38
CA GLU A 367 -25.61 1.36 -12.79
C GLU A 367 -24.51 2.04 -11.94
N LEU A 368 -24.38 1.64 -10.67
CA LEU A 368 -23.32 2.13 -9.80
C LEU A 368 -21.97 1.50 -10.19
N VAL A 369 -21.93 0.18 -10.41
CA VAL A 369 -20.71 -0.54 -10.80
C VAL A 369 -20.17 -0.04 -12.14
N ASP A 370 -21.05 0.18 -13.13
CA ASP A 370 -20.66 0.76 -14.41
C ASP A 370 -20.08 2.17 -14.22
N TYR A 371 -20.72 2.98 -13.38
CA TYR A 371 -20.30 4.35 -13.13
C TYR A 371 -18.94 4.43 -12.43
N ILE A 372 -18.72 3.67 -11.35
CA ILE A 372 -17.44 3.69 -10.62
C ILE A 372 -16.29 3.11 -11.46
N SER A 373 -16.57 2.10 -12.29
CA SER A 373 -15.59 1.53 -13.22
C SER A 373 -15.18 2.55 -14.27
N LYS A 374 -16.15 3.29 -14.81
CA LYS A 374 -15.88 4.41 -15.72
C LYS A 374 -15.12 5.54 -15.02
N LEU A 375 -15.52 5.91 -13.81
CA LEU A 375 -14.86 6.97 -13.04
C LEU A 375 -13.39 6.65 -12.79
N MET A 376 -13.05 5.39 -12.51
CA MET A 376 -11.65 4.96 -12.36
C MET A 376 -10.84 5.22 -13.63
N HIS A 377 -11.41 4.96 -14.82
CA HIS A 377 -10.79 5.29 -16.09
C HIS A 377 -10.72 6.80 -16.33
N ASP A 378 -11.79 7.54 -16.05
CA ASP A 378 -11.84 9.01 -16.23
C ASP A 378 -10.84 9.75 -15.31
N LEU A 379 -10.40 9.10 -14.23
CA LEU A 379 -9.36 9.57 -13.31
C LEU A 379 -7.95 9.06 -13.66
N ASP A 380 -7.77 8.44 -14.84
CA ASP A 380 -6.49 7.84 -15.26
C ASP A 380 -5.92 6.89 -14.18
N TYR A 381 -6.79 6.08 -13.56
CA TYR A 381 -6.41 5.12 -12.52
C TYR A 381 -5.73 5.74 -11.28
N ASP A 382 -5.96 7.02 -11.00
CA ASP A 382 -5.52 7.70 -9.79
C ASP A 382 -6.33 7.25 -8.56
N LEU A 383 -5.74 6.35 -7.77
CA LEU A 383 -6.38 5.80 -6.57
C LEU A 383 -6.62 6.85 -5.48
N LYS A 384 -5.78 7.89 -5.40
CA LYS A 384 -5.93 8.97 -4.42
C LYS A 384 -7.10 9.87 -4.79
N ALA A 385 -7.20 10.26 -6.06
CA ALA A 385 -8.35 11.02 -6.55
C ALA A 385 -9.65 10.22 -6.43
N PHE A 386 -9.64 8.93 -6.76
CA PHE A 386 -10.82 8.07 -6.60
C PHE A 386 -11.26 7.98 -5.13
N GLN A 387 -10.32 7.78 -4.20
CA GLN A 387 -10.62 7.80 -2.77
C GLN A 387 -11.15 9.17 -2.31
N HIS A 388 -10.59 10.27 -2.81
CA HIS A 388 -11.07 11.62 -2.53
C HIS A 388 -12.54 11.76 -2.94
N VAL A 389 -12.91 11.31 -4.15
CA VAL A 389 -14.32 11.31 -4.60
C VAL A 389 -15.21 10.53 -3.64
N LEU A 390 -14.81 9.32 -3.24
CA LEU A 390 -15.62 8.51 -2.31
C LEU A 390 -15.82 9.21 -0.96
N MET A 391 -14.79 9.84 -0.41
CA MET A 391 -14.88 10.57 0.86
C MET A 391 -15.75 11.84 0.78
N LEU A 392 -15.89 12.44 -0.41
CA LEU A 392 -16.78 13.59 -0.63
C LEU A 392 -18.26 13.21 -0.72
N THR A 393 -18.58 11.93 -0.90
CA THR A 393 -19.98 11.47 -1.00
C THR A 393 -20.75 11.72 0.29
N ARG A 394 -22.05 11.97 0.16
CA ARG A 394 -22.96 11.95 1.30
C ARG A 394 -23.06 10.55 1.91
N THR A 395 -22.91 9.50 1.09
CA THR A 395 -22.79 8.12 1.58
C THR A 395 -21.69 7.95 2.60
N PHE A 396 -20.48 8.47 2.37
CA PHE A 396 -19.40 8.40 3.36
C PHE A 396 -19.71 9.16 4.66
N GLN A 397 -20.61 10.14 4.62
CA GLN A 397 -21.03 10.95 5.77
C GLN A 397 -22.24 10.36 6.51
N PHE A 398 -22.89 9.32 5.99
CA PHE A 398 -24.03 8.70 6.66
C PHE A 398 -23.63 8.02 7.97
N ALA A 399 -24.56 8.04 8.92
CA ALA A 399 -24.49 7.28 10.14
C ALA A 399 -24.50 5.78 9.83
N THR A 400 -23.70 5.03 10.56
CA THR A 400 -23.60 3.60 10.37
C THR A 400 -24.87 2.89 10.80
N ASN A 401 -25.23 1.81 10.10
CA ASN A 401 -26.32 0.95 10.54
C ASN A 401 -25.92 0.19 11.82
N PRO A 402 -26.59 0.39 12.97
CA PRO A 402 -26.31 -0.38 14.17
C PRO A 402 -26.74 -1.85 14.04
N ASN A 403 -27.62 -2.15 13.07
CA ASN A 403 -28.05 -3.50 12.75
C ASN A 403 -27.51 -3.88 11.38
N PRO A 404 -26.54 -4.80 11.25
CA PRO A 404 -26.01 -5.22 9.96
C PRO A 404 -27.14 -5.57 8.99
N SER A 405 -27.03 -5.08 7.75
CA SER A 405 -28.06 -5.20 6.72
C SER A 405 -28.65 -6.61 6.63
N THR A 406 -29.98 -6.71 6.53
CA THR A 406 -30.68 -7.96 6.19
C THR A 406 -30.78 -8.20 4.69
N LEU A 407 -30.16 -7.35 3.86
CA LEU A 407 -30.06 -7.59 2.42
C LEU A 407 -29.34 -8.93 2.19
N ALA A 408 -29.97 -9.80 1.40
CA ALA A 408 -29.42 -11.11 1.07
C ALA A 408 -28.04 -11.02 0.40
N GLU A 409 -27.81 -9.96 -0.39
CA GLU A 409 -26.55 -9.68 -1.09
C GLU A 409 -26.33 -8.15 -1.20
N GLY A 410 -25.06 -7.71 -1.21
CA GLY A 410 -24.66 -6.31 -1.43
C GLY A 410 -24.58 -5.40 -0.20
N ASP A 411 -24.22 -4.14 -0.42
CA ASP A 411 -24.19 -3.05 0.57
C ASP A 411 -25.58 -2.38 0.68
N ASP A 412 -26.02 -2.00 1.89
CA ASP A 412 -27.21 -1.16 2.09
C ASP A 412 -26.90 0.34 2.01
N PHE A 413 -25.61 0.68 1.85
CA PHE A 413 -25.07 2.03 1.76
C PHE A 413 -25.32 2.86 3.02
N HIS A 414 -25.55 2.23 4.18
CA HIS A 414 -25.68 2.92 5.45
C HIS A 414 -24.32 3.33 6.02
N GLY A 415 -23.73 4.36 5.42
CA GLY A 415 -22.43 4.87 5.84
C GLY A 415 -21.34 3.82 5.73
N ARG A 416 -20.26 4.04 6.49
CA ARG A 416 -19.23 3.03 6.66
C ARG A 416 -19.70 1.97 7.67
N LYS A 417 -19.54 0.68 7.36
CA LYS A 417 -19.81 -0.43 8.29
C LYS A 417 -18.92 -0.35 9.55
N ILE A 418 -19.51 -0.62 10.73
CA ILE A 418 -18.73 -0.70 11.97
C ILE A 418 -17.80 -1.90 11.89
N GLU A 419 -16.50 -1.65 11.97
CA GLU A 419 -15.48 -2.70 11.94
C GLU A 419 -14.36 -2.41 12.92
N ARG A 420 -13.73 -3.46 13.45
CA ARG A 420 -12.54 -3.31 14.26
C ARG A 420 -11.44 -2.67 13.41
N LEU A 421 -10.67 -1.77 14.02
CA LEU A 421 -9.49 -1.20 13.39
C LEU A 421 -8.47 -2.29 13.03
N THR A 422 -7.78 -2.08 11.92
CA THR A 422 -6.63 -2.91 11.54
C THR A 422 -5.51 -2.77 12.56
N SER A 423 -4.62 -3.76 12.63
CA SER A 423 -3.48 -3.74 13.55
C SER A 423 -2.62 -2.48 13.38
N GLU A 424 -2.43 -2.05 12.13
CA GLU A 424 -1.68 -0.88 11.72
C GLU A 424 -2.38 0.41 12.15
N GLN A 425 -3.70 0.50 12.00
CA GLN A 425 -4.47 1.65 12.47
C GLN A 425 -4.42 1.81 13.98
N ILE A 426 -4.52 0.70 14.73
CA ILE A 426 -4.43 0.74 16.20
C ILE A 426 -3.01 1.15 16.60
N TRP A 427 -1.98 0.55 15.99
CA TRP A 427 -0.59 0.90 16.24
C TRP A 427 -0.35 2.39 15.98
N ASP A 428 -0.68 2.90 14.80
CA ASP A 428 -0.44 4.28 14.41
C ASP A 428 -1.21 5.28 15.28
N SER A 429 -2.41 4.90 15.74
CA SER A 429 -3.20 5.69 16.71
C SER A 429 -2.56 5.69 18.10
N LEU A 430 -2.06 4.56 18.58
CA LEU A 430 -1.32 4.47 19.84
C LEU A 430 0.00 5.25 19.79
N ILE A 431 0.72 5.23 18.66
CA ILE A 431 1.91 6.06 18.47
C ILE A 431 1.55 7.55 18.47
N THR A 432 0.41 7.92 17.89
CA THR A 432 -0.09 9.31 17.93
C THR A 432 -0.26 9.79 19.38
N LEU A 433 -0.87 8.96 20.22
CA LEU A 433 -1.05 9.25 21.65
C LEU A 433 0.27 9.20 22.44
N ALA A 434 1.18 8.28 22.12
CA ALA A 434 2.42 8.09 22.86
C ALA A 434 3.50 9.12 22.51
N SER A 435 3.61 9.48 21.22
CA SER A 435 4.76 10.20 20.65
C SER A 435 4.40 11.43 19.81
N GLY A 436 3.12 11.78 19.71
CA GLY A 436 2.61 12.87 18.86
C GLY A 436 2.52 12.45 17.40
N ASP A 437 2.48 13.42 16.50
CA ASP A 437 2.28 13.18 15.06
C ASP A 437 3.36 12.24 14.45
N PRO A 438 2.99 10.98 14.09
CA PRO A 438 3.93 10.03 13.52
C PRO A 438 4.26 10.35 12.04
N ASP A 439 3.48 11.20 11.38
CA ASP A 439 3.69 11.54 9.96
C ASP A 439 4.89 12.47 9.76
N LYS A 440 5.38 13.08 10.85
CA LYS A 440 6.62 13.87 10.89
C LYS A 440 7.89 13.01 11.04
N LYS A 441 7.75 11.70 11.25
CA LYS A 441 8.89 10.79 11.37
C LYS A 441 9.47 10.51 9.98
N LYS A 442 10.76 10.18 9.95
CA LYS A 442 11.45 9.84 8.70
C LYS A 442 11.00 8.49 8.20
N PHE A 443 10.89 8.36 6.88
CA PHE A 443 10.71 7.07 6.24
C PHE A 443 12.00 6.26 6.23
N ARG A 444 11.84 4.94 6.30
CA ARG A 444 12.92 3.98 6.10
C ARG A 444 13.41 4.06 4.67
N THR A 445 14.73 4.03 4.49
CA THR A 445 15.40 3.98 3.19
C THR A 445 16.18 2.67 3.01
N PRO A 446 16.44 2.22 1.77
CA PRO A 446 17.30 1.07 1.53
C PRO A 446 18.69 1.23 2.14
N ASP A 447 19.22 0.15 2.72
CA ASP A 447 20.64 0.08 3.12
C ASP A 447 21.47 -0.37 1.92
N ASN A 448 22.05 0.60 1.20
CA ASN A 448 22.89 0.31 0.03
C ASN A 448 24.32 -0.09 0.40
N ARG A 449 24.68 -0.19 1.69
CA ARG A 449 26.03 -0.63 2.08
C ARG A 449 26.24 -2.09 1.72
N ILE A 450 27.47 -2.41 1.34
CA ILE A 450 27.88 -3.79 1.08
C ILE A 450 28.25 -4.44 2.40
N TYR A 451 27.68 -5.61 2.69
CA TYR A 451 27.98 -6.39 3.90
C TYR A 451 28.61 -7.73 3.54
N VAL A 452 29.73 -8.04 4.19
CA VAL A 452 30.41 -9.34 4.12
C VAL A 452 30.56 -9.85 5.56
N GLY A 453 29.91 -10.97 5.90
CA GLY A 453 29.91 -11.50 7.26
C GLY A 453 29.33 -10.54 8.31
N ASN A 454 28.23 -9.86 7.97
CA ASN A 454 27.57 -8.81 8.77
C ASN A 454 28.43 -7.57 9.08
N ARG A 455 29.56 -7.40 8.41
CA ARG A 455 30.40 -6.20 8.52
C ARG A 455 30.27 -5.36 7.26
N PRO A 456 30.02 -4.04 7.38
CA PRO A 456 30.02 -3.16 6.22
C PRO A 456 31.44 -3.05 5.65
N VAL A 457 31.58 -3.15 4.34
CA VAL A 457 32.85 -3.08 3.61
C VAL A 457 32.76 -2.03 2.51
N LEU A 458 33.91 -1.47 2.10
CA LEU A 458 33.98 -0.47 1.02
C LEU A 458 33.09 0.78 1.24
N VAL A 459 32.81 1.13 2.49
CA VAL A 459 31.98 2.29 2.86
C VAL A 459 32.54 3.57 2.21
N GLY A 460 31.67 4.31 1.51
CA GLY A 460 32.03 5.53 0.79
C GLY A 460 32.83 5.31 -0.50
N LYS A 461 33.17 4.06 -0.85
CA LYS A 461 33.93 3.71 -2.07
C LYS A 461 33.07 2.99 -3.10
N MET A 462 32.13 2.16 -2.66
CA MET A 462 31.23 1.38 -3.50
C MET A 462 29.97 1.01 -2.71
N ASP A 463 28.83 0.96 -3.39
CA ASP A 463 27.55 0.56 -2.81
C ASP A 463 26.93 -0.62 -3.58
N MET A 464 25.81 -1.14 -3.07
CA MET A 464 25.12 -2.29 -3.66
C MET A 464 24.62 -2.02 -5.09
N PRO A 465 23.98 -0.88 -5.43
CA PRO A 465 23.64 -0.56 -6.81
C PRO A 465 24.84 -0.56 -7.77
N GLN A 466 25.97 0.03 -7.37
CA GLN A 466 27.18 -0.01 -8.19
C GLN A 466 27.72 -1.43 -8.35
N LEU A 467 27.85 -2.17 -7.23
CA LEU A 467 28.36 -3.53 -7.25
C LEU A 467 27.47 -4.46 -8.10
N SER A 468 26.15 -4.32 -7.98
CA SER A 468 25.18 -5.12 -8.72
C SER A 468 25.31 -4.88 -10.23
N ARG A 469 25.38 -3.62 -10.68
CA ARG A 469 25.64 -3.28 -12.08
C ARG A 469 26.95 -3.86 -12.60
N GLU A 470 28.05 -3.73 -11.85
CA GLU A 470 29.35 -4.25 -12.24
C GLU A 470 29.35 -5.79 -12.36
N VAL A 471 28.69 -6.49 -11.43
CA VAL A 471 28.62 -7.96 -11.40
C VAL A 471 27.68 -8.51 -12.47
N LEU A 472 26.52 -7.89 -12.68
CA LEU A 472 25.55 -8.32 -13.69
C LEU A 472 26.03 -8.03 -15.11
N ALA A 473 26.99 -7.13 -15.31
CA ALA A 473 27.60 -6.86 -16.62
C ALA A 473 28.65 -7.91 -17.05
N LEU A 474 28.97 -8.90 -16.20
CA LEU A 474 29.95 -9.94 -16.52
C LEU A 474 29.31 -11.03 -17.39
N GLU A 475 29.96 -11.37 -18.51
CA GLU A 475 29.39 -12.24 -19.57
C GLU A 475 30.15 -13.57 -19.73
N SER A 476 31.09 -13.87 -18.81
CA SER A 476 31.80 -15.15 -18.82
C SER A 476 32.25 -15.60 -17.43
N GLU A 477 32.45 -16.91 -17.26
CA GLU A 477 33.01 -17.48 -16.01
C GLU A 477 34.39 -16.89 -15.69
N GLN A 478 35.22 -16.63 -16.70
CA GLN A 478 36.57 -16.08 -16.53
C GLN A 478 36.52 -14.66 -15.96
N GLU A 479 35.62 -13.83 -16.48
CA GLU A 479 35.37 -12.48 -15.96
C GLU A 479 34.83 -12.51 -14.53
N VAL A 480 33.87 -13.39 -14.24
CA VAL A 480 33.32 -13.58 -12.89
C VAL A 480 34.42 -13.97 -11.91
N ARG A 481 35.27 -14.95 -12.23
CA ARG A 481 36.37 -15.38 -11.36
C ARG A 481 37.38 -14.27 -11.12
N LYS A 482 37.76 -13.55 -12.17
CA LYS A 482 38.68 -12.42 -12.07
C LYS A 482 38.11 -11.33 -11.16
N TYR A 483 36.88 -10.87 -11.45
CA TYR A 483 36.21 -9.84 -10.66
C TYR A 483 36.02 -10.28 -9.21
N PHE A 484 35.60 -11.53 -8.97
CA PHE A 484 35.45 -12.10 -7.64
C PHE A 484 36.76 -12.05 -6.85
N ASN A 485 37.86 -12.53 -7.43
CA ASN A 485 39.17 -12.53 -6.77
C ASN A 485 39.64 -11.10 -6.47
N ASP A 486 39.50 -10.17 -7.41
CA ASP A 486 39.83 -8.76 -7.23
C ASP A 486 38.97 -8.14 -6.12
N PHE A 487 37.68 -8.46 -6.09
CA PHE A 487 36.75 -7.98 -5.07
C PHE A 487 37.11 -8.53 -3.69
N VAL A 488 37.41 -9.83 -3.55
CA VAL A 488 37.89 -10.42 -2.29
C VAL A 488 39.15 -9.70 -1.81
N GLN A 489 40.10 -9.40 -2.70
CA GLN A 489 41.30 -8.64 -2.35
C GLN A 489 40.98 -7.19 -1.95
N LYS A 490 40.04 -6.51 -2.62
CA LYS A 490 39.53 -5.19 -2.21
C LYS A 490 38.90 -5.24 -0.82
N VAL A 491 38.14 -6.28 -0.49
CA VAL A 491 37.53 -6.45 0.84
C VAL A 491 38.61 -6.71 1.90
N ARG A 492 39.66 -7.50 1.59
CA ARG A 492 40.80 -7.76 2.48
C ARG A 492 41.65 -6.52 2.75
N SER A 493 42.05 -5.83 1.69
CA SER A 493 42.92 -4.65 1.72
C SER A 493 42.18 -3.37 2.15
N GLY A 494 40.88 -3.30 1.89
CA GLY A 494 40.00 -2.17 2.20
C GLY A 494 39.73 -1.94 3.69
N GLY A 495 40.31 -2.78 4.57
CA GLY A 495 40.53 -2.45 5.97
C GLY A 495 39.28 -2.46 6.84
N GLY A 496 39.16 -3.49 7.67
CA GLY A 496 38.30 -3.49 8.87
C GLY A 496 38.74 -2.49 9.96
N ARG A 497 39.23 -1.30 9.61
CA ARG A 497 39.53 -0.21 10.54
C ARG A 497 39.21 1.15 9.90
N SER A 498 37.92 1.49 9.88
CA SER A 498 37.54 2.87 10.20
C SER A 498 37.79 3.03 11.70
N LYS A 499 38.99 3.49 12.08
CA LYS A 499 39.18 4.12 13.39
C LYS A 499 38.37 5.42 13.36
N GLY A 500 37.23 5.43 14.03
CA GLY A 500 36.68 6.59 14.76
C GLY A 500 36.26 7.85 14.00
N GLU A 501 36.68 8.14 12.77
CA GLU A 501 36.48 9.48 12.17
C GLU A 501 35.78 9.47 10.80
N ASP A 502 36.06 8.51 9.90
CA ASP A 502 35.37 8.44 8.58
C ASP A 502 33.94 7.89 8.65
N SER A 503 33.54 7.29 9.77
CA SER A 503 32.15 6.91 10.02
C SER A 503 31.26 8.09 10.40
N MET A 504 31.82 9.29 10.61
CA MET A 504 31.09 10.47 11.11
C MET A 504 30.68 11.49 10.03
N SER A 505 30.86 11.20 8.73
CA SER A 505 30.43 12.11 7.64
C SER A 505 29.23 11.63 6.82
N MET A 506 28.61 10.49 7.16
CA MET A 506 27.44 9.95 6.42
C MET A 506 26.27 9.61 7.34
N ASN A 507 26.14 10.30 8.47
CA ASN A 507 25.07 10.00 9.42
C ASN A 507 24.48 11.24 10.09
N THR A 508 23.51 11.88 9.43
CA THR A 508 22.48 12.66 10.13
C THR A 508 21.08 12.57 9.50
N MET A 509 20.87 11.87 8.37
CA MET A 509 19.55 11.97 7.70
C MET A 509 18.82 10.71 7.23
N GLN A 510 19.46 9.55 7.07
CA GLN A 510 18.77 8.35 6.54
C GLN A 510 18.58 7.28 7.62
N VAL A 511 17.37 6.72 7.72
CA VAL A 511 17.08 5.60 8.62
C VAL A 511 16.92 4.35 7.78
N THR A 512 17.84 3.39 7.91
CA THR A 512 17.81 2.20 7.06
C THR A 512 16.94 1.07 7.61
N LYS A 513 16.71 1.04 8.92
CA LYS A 513 15.81 0.10 9.59
C LYS A 513 15.40 0.64 10.95
N TYR A 514 14.13 0.45 11.29
CA TYR A 514 13.63 0.69 12.63
C TYR A 514 13.67 -0.59 13.47
N GLY A 515 13.90 -0.43 14.78
CA GLY A 515 13.63 -1.49 15.74
C GLY A 515 12.12 -1.82 15.75
N ARG A 516 11.75 -3.06 16.09
CA ARG A 516 10.35 -3.50 16.03
C ARG A 516 9.40 -2.60 16.84
N ASP A 517 9.85 -2.06 17.97
CA ASP A 517 9.04 -1.22 18.86
C ASP A 517 9.30 0.30 18.68
N ALA A 518 9.88 0.71 17.54
CA ALA A 518 10.18 2.13 17.30
C ALA A 518 8.89 2.96 17.16
N PRO A 519 8.83 4.20 17.70
CA PRO A 519 7.64 5.05 17.64
C PRO A 519 7.47 5.72 16.28
N VAL A 520 7.18 4.91 15.27
CA VAL A 520 6.99 5.28 13.86
C VAL A 520 5.76 4.59 13.29
N ARG A 521 5.35 5.00 12.08
CA ARG A 521 4.24 4.35 11.37
C ARG A 521 4.48 2.85 11.21
N ALA A 522 3.42 2.05 11.26
CA ALA A 522 3.48 0.60 11.07
C ALA A 522 4.11 0.23 9.72
N SER A 523 3.92 1.06 8.70
CA SER A 523 4.51 0.95 7.37
C SER A 523 6.03 1.09 7.34
N GLU A 524 6.67 1.50 8.45
CA GLU A 524 8.13 1.58 8.61
C GLU A 524 8.73 0.37 9.34
N LEU A 525 7.89 -0.41 10.01
CA LEU A 525 8.33 -1.53 10.83
C LEU A 525 8.64 -2.77 9.97
N PRO A 526 9.38 -3.74 10.53
CA PRO A 526 9.61 -5.01 9.86
C PRO A 526 8.30 -5.72 9.51
N SER A 527 8.17 -6.21 8.27
CA SER A 527 6.99 -6.95 7.79
C SER A 527 7.42 -8.33 7.26
N PRO A 528 6.77 -9.45 7.64
CA PRO A 528 5.75 -9.56 8.68
C PRO A 528 6.31 -9.16 10.05
N ALA A 529 5.43 -8.68 10.93
CA ALA A 529 5.83 -8.36 12.29
C ALA A 529 6.21 -9.64 13.06
N PRO A 530 7.20 -9.60 13.98
CA PRO A 530 7.52 -10.73 14.84
C PRO A 530 6.28 -11.23 15.62
N ARG A 531 6.22 -12.54 15.94
CA ARG A 531 5.03 -13.16 16.55
C ARG A 531 4.62 -12.56 17.89
N GLU A 532 5.59 -12.08 18.66
CA GLU A 532 5.42 -11.41 19.94
C GLU A 532 5.10 -9.91 19.82
N HIS A 533 5.18 -9.35 18.62
CA HIS A 533 4.96 -7.94 18.37
C HIS A 533 3.48 -7.58 18.37
N PHE A 534 3.17 -6.34 18.75
CA PHE A 534 1.81 -5.80 18.81
C PHE A 534 1.05 -6.04 17.49
N LEU A 535 1.64 -5.65 16.36
CA LEU A 535 1.01 -5.79 15.04
C LEU A 535 0.56 -7.23 14.76
N TYR A 536 1.40 -8.22 15.02
CA TYR A 536 1.05 -9.63 14.81
C TYR A 536 -0.11 -10.07 15.72
N LEU A 537 -0.05 -9.74 17.01
CA LEU A 537 -1.11 -10.09 17.97
C LEU A 537 -2.47 -9.46 17.59
N PHE A 538 -2.44 -8.31 16.95
CA PHE A 538 -3.61 -7.57 16.47
C PHE A 538 -4.05 -7.93 15.05
N GLY A 539 -3.46 -8.98 14.45
CA GLY A 539 -3.91 -9.53 13.18
C GLY A 539 -3.24 -8.91 11.95
N ALA A 540 -2.06 -8.32 12.07
CA ALA A 540 -1.24 -8.00 10.90
C ALA A 540 -1.01 -9.26 10.06
N SER A 541 -1.11 -9.12 8.75
CA SER A 541 -0.88 -10.20 7.80
C SER A 541 0.51 -10.81 7.96
N ASP A 542 0.57 -12.14 7.91
CA ASP A 542 1.81 -12.91 7.80
C ASP A 542 2.40 -12.90 6.38
N ARG A 543 1.67 -12.30 5.44
CA ARG A 543 2.02 -12.18 4.02
C ARG A 543 2.16 -13.53 3.32
N GLU A 544 1.55 -14.59 3.83
CA GLU A 544 1.49 -15.91 3.17
C GLU A 544 0.44 -15.94 2.07
N VAL A 545 -0.70 -15.29 2.30
CA VAL A 545 -1.79 -15.15 1.34
C VAL A 545 -2.09 -13.68 1.05
N VAL A 546 -2.71 -13.42 -0.10
CA VAL A 546 -3.19 -12.08 -0.47
C VAL A 546 -4.23 -11.64 0.55
N GLU A 547 -4.05 -10.45 1.14
CA GLU A 547 -4.97 -9.86 2.11
C GLU A 547 -5.19 -10.75 3.35
N GLY A 548 -4.10 -11.34 3.87
CA GLY A 548 -4.12 -12.25 5.01
C GLY A 548 -4.30 -11.61 6.39
N ALA A 549 -4.53 -10.29 6.48
CA ALA A 549 -4.77 -9.61 7.75
C ALA A 549 -6.12 -10.02 8.36
N SER A 550 -6.21 -9.96 9.70
CA SER A 550 -7.43 -10.29 10.45
C SER A 550 -7.86 -9.14 11.35
N LYS A 551 -9.17 -8.89 11.37
CA LYS A 551 -9.82 -7.97 12.31
C LYS A 551 -10.52 -8.72 13.45
N GLU A 552 -10.37 -10.05 13.52
CA GLU A 552 -11.05 -10.86 14.52
C GLU A 552 -10.48 -10.63 15.94
N PRO A 553 -11.32 -10.56 16.97
CA PRO A 553 -10.88 -10.42 18.33
C PRO A 553 -10.18 -11.70 18.81
N ASN A 554 -9.11 -11.55 19.59
CA ASN A 554 -8.49 -12.69 20.27
C ASN A 554 -8.02 -12.35 21.70
N VAL A 555 -7.81 -13.37 22.52
CA VAL A 555 -7.39 -13.23 23.93
C VAL A 555 -6.04 -12.54 24.06
N GLY A 556 -5.11 -12.79 23.12
CA GLY A 556 -3.79 -12.17 23.09
C GLY A 556 -3.84 -10.65 22.95
N GLN A 557 -4.79 -10.12 22.17
CA GLN A 557 -5.01 -8.68 22.03
C GLN A 557 -5.39 -8.04 23.36
N VAL A 558 -6.35 -8.61 24.08
CA VAL A 558 -6.84 -8.08 25.37
C VAL A 558 -5.71 -8.07 26.40
N LEU A 559 -4.97 -9.18 26.51
CA LEU A 559 -3.82 -9.27 27.42
C LEU A 559 -2.70 -8.27 27.05
N SER A 560 -2.48 -8.04 25.75
CA SER A 560 -1.51 -7.06 25.25
C SER A 560 -1.91 -5.62 25.56
N LEU A 561 -3.21 -5.27 25.54
CA LEU A 561 -3.69 -3.94 25.97
C LEU A 561 -3.49 -3.76 27.48
N MET A 562 -3.82 -4.77 28.29
CA MET A 562 -3.77 -4.65 29.75
C MET A 562 -2.34 -4.56 30.32
N ASN A 563 -1.40 -5.34 29.78
CA ASN A 563 -0.07 -5.50 30.38
C ASN A 563 1.10 -5.26 29.40
N GLY A 564 0.79 -4.94 28.14
CA GLY A 564 1.77 -4.89 27.05
C GLY A 564 2.16 -3.47 26.65
N PHE A 565 2.01 -3.17 25.36
CA PHE A 565 2.47 -1.92 24.77
C PHE A 565 1.78 -0.70 25.38
N VAL A 566 0.45 -0.74 25.50
CA VAL A 566 -0.37 0.37 26.00
C VAL A 566 0.04 0.74 27.43
N GLN A 567 0.16 -0.24 28.32
CA GLN A 567 0.58 0.02 29.69
C GLN A 567 1.98 0.66 29.77
N ARG A 568 2.94 0.16 28.98
CA ARG A 568 4.34 0.63 29.04
C ARG A 568 4.56 1.98 28.36
N GLN A 569 3.96 2.20 27.20
CA GLN A 569 4.25 3.36 26.35
C GLN A 569 3.27 4.52 26.55
N LEU A 570 2.08 4.24 27.09
CA LEU A 570 1.02 5.21 27.23
C LEU A 570 0.61 5.41 28.69
N VAL A 571 0.00 4.42 29.34
CA VAL A 571 -0.59 4.60 30.69
C VAL A 571 0.48 4.88 31.75
N GLY A 572 1.50 4.02 31.84
CA GLY A 572 2.58 4.14 32.82
C GLY A 572 3.69 5.14 32.44
N ASN A 573 3.62 5.74 31.24
CA ASN A 573 4.63 6.68 30.76
C ASN A 573 4.12 8.11 30.90
N SER A 574 4.44 8.79 32.01
CA SER A 574 4.08 10.20 32.22
C SER A 574 4.65 11.16 31.17
N GLY A 575 5.68 10.75 30.41
CA GLY A 575 6.24 11.50 29.29
C GLY A 575 5.52 11.29 27.96
N ALA A 576 4.49 10.44 27.91
CA ALA A 576 3.70 10.21 26.71
C ALA A 576 3.01 11.51 26.23
N HIS A 577 2.90 11.67 24.92
CA HIS A 577 2.39 12.89 24.29
C HIS A 577 0.96 13.23 24.74
N ILE A 578 0.12 12.24 25.04
CA ILE A 578 -1.22 12.42 25.59
C ILE A 578 -1.23 13.30 26.85
N TYR A 579 -0.25 13.17 27.73
CA TYR A 579 -0.19 13.98 28.96
C TYR A 579 0.25 15.41 28.70
N LYS A 580 0.98 15.67 27.59
CA LYS A 580 1.29 17.04 27.16
C LYS A 580 0.04 17.81 26.75
N SER A 581 -0.97 17.12 26.20
CA SER A 581 -2.25 17.76 25.88
C SER A 581 -2.94 18.34 27.13
N LEU A 582 -2.59 17.88 28.33
CA LEU A 582 -3.15 18.37 29.59
C LEU A 582 -2.45 19.64 30.10
N GLU A 583 -1.32 20.04 29.51
CA GLU A 583 -0.59 21.23 29.90
C GLU A 583 -1.47 22.49 29.76
N GLY A 584 -1.53 23.30 30.83
CA GLY A 584 -2.39 24.49 30.89
C GLY A 584 -3.84 24.23 31.31
N ALA A 585 -4.27 22.97 31.48
CA ALA A 585 -5.58 22.67 32.05
C ALA A 585 -5.61 23.00 33.55
N SER A 586 -6.50 23.92 33.94
CA SER A 586 -6.59 24.42 35.33
C SER A 586 -7.58 23.65 36.22
N THR A 587 -8.45 22.84 35.63
CA THR A 587 -9.47 22.06 36.34
C THR A 587 -9.42 20.60 35.91
N ASP A 588 -9.85 19.69 36.79
CA ASP A 588 -9.93 18.26 36.45
C ASP A 588 -10.94 18.00 35.33
N GLU A 589 -12.01 18.79 35.28
CA GLU A 589 -12.99 18.76 34.18
C GLU A 589 -12.36 19.07 32.82
N GLU A 590 -11.49 20.08 32.76
CA GLU A 590 -10.77 20.42 31.54
C GLU A 590 -9.76 19.33 31.17
N LYS A 591 -9.06 18.74 32.14
CA LYS A 591 -8.15 17.60 31.89
C LYS A 591 -8.91 16.42 31.29
N ILE A 592 -10.05 16.04 31.88
CA ILE A 592 -10.90 14.95 31.38
C ILE A 592 -11.37 15.24 29.96
N ARG A 593 -11.87 16.46 29.70
CA ARG A 593 -12.31 16.87 28.36
C ARG A 593 -11.19 16.72 27.33
N ARG A 594 -9.96 17.12 27.64
CA ARG A 594 -8.80 16.99 26.75
C ARG A 594 -8.40 15.54 26.50
N LEU A 595 -8.47 14.66 27.52
CA LEU A 595 -8.24 13.22 27.34
C LEU A 595 -9.25 12.60 26.36
N TYR A 596 -10.53 12.96 26.48
CA TYR A 596 -11.59 12.51 25.57
C TYR A 596 -11.35 12.99 24.14
N VAL A 597 -11.04 14.27 23.94
CA VAL A 597 -10.76 14.81 22.61
C VAL A 597 -9.48 14.22 22.00
N ALA A 598 -8.47 13.92 22.81
CA ALA A 598 -7.24 13.33 22.31
C ALA A 598 -7.39 11.84 21.93
N ILE A 599 -8.17 11.06 22.69
CA ILE A 599 -8.28 9.59 22.51
C ILE A 599 -9.47 9.19 21.63
N LEU A 600 -10.64 9.76 21.91
CA LEU A 600 -11.91 9.46 21.24
C LEU A 600 -12.32 10.55 20.23
N ASN A 601 -11.61 11.69 20.18
CA ASN A 601 -11.85 12.77 19.23
C ASN A 601 -13.20 13.47 19.33
N ARG A 602 -13.85 13.36 20.49
CA ARG A 602 -15.08 14.08 20.87
C ARG A 602 -15.01 14.50 22.34
N PRO A 603 -15.81 15.49 22.78
CA PRO A 603 -16.00 15.73 24.21
C PRO A 603 -16.77 14.58 24.90
N PRO A 604 -16.59 14.40 26.23
CA PRO A 604 -17.40 13.47 27.00
C PRO A 604 -18.85 13.95 27.09
N THR A 605 -19.79 13.02 27.21
CA THR A 605 -21.16 13.33 27.61
C THR A 605 -21.21 13.79 29.07
N ALA A 606 -22.33 14.37 29.50
CA ALA A 606 -22.50 14.80 30.90
C ALA A 606 -22.41 13.62 31.89
N GLU A 607 -22.89 12.44 31.49
CA GLU A 607 -22.82 11.21 32.29
C GLU A 607 -21.39 10.69 32.39
N GLU A 608 -20.70 10.59 31.25
CA GLU A 608 -19.28 10.21 31.20
C GLU A 608 -18.43 11.15 32.04
N MET A 609 -18.62 12.47 31.91
CA MET A 609 -17.91 13.46 32.73
C MET A 609 -18.15 13.23 34.22
N GLY A 610 -19.37 12.87 34.62
CA GLY A 610 -19.71 12.53 36.00
C GLY A 610 -18.86 11.38 36.55
N TRP A 611 -18.82 10.25 35.83
CA TRP A 611 -18.03 9.07 36.21
C TRP A 611 -16.53 9.38 36.31
N MET A 612 -16.00 10.12 35.34
CA MET A 612 -14.56 10.43 35.29
C MET A 612 -14.13 11.40 36.39
N LYS A 613 -15.00 12.36 36.76
CA LYS A 613 -14.74 13.26 37.90
C LYS A 613 -14.73 12.51 39.23
N GLU A 614 -15.59 11.52 39.40
CA GLU A 614 -15.59 10.66 40.58
C GLU A 614 -14.29 9.84 40.69
N GLU A 615 -13.83 9.28 39.55
CA GLU A 615 -12.57 8.56 39.48
C GLU A 615 -11.37 9.43 39.88
N VAL A 616 -11.23 10.62 39.28
CA VAL A 616 -10.15 11.57 39.62
C VAL A 616 -10.24 12.01 41.08
N LYS A 617 -11.45 12.25 41.60
CA LYS A 617 -11.65 12.61 43.01
C LYS A 617 -11.21 11.49 43.96
N SER A 618 -11.40 10.23 43.58
CA SER A 618 -11.07 9.08 44.44
C SER A 618 -9.61 8.66 44.37
N GLN A 619 -8.97 8.73 43.20
CA GLN A 619 -7.61 8.22 42.95
C GLN A 619 -6.55 9.32 42.71
N GLY A 620 -6.94 10.59 42.60
CA GLY A 620 -6.02 11.69 42.28
C GLY A 620 -5.41 11.56 40.89
N GLU A 621 -4.07 11.70 40.78
CA GLU A 621 -3.37 11.58 39.49
C GLU A 621 -3.49 10.19 38.87
N GLU A 622 -3.58 9.13 39.68
CA GLU A 622 -3.77 7.77 39.17
C GLU A 622 -5.14 7.62 38.51
N GLY A 623 -6.13 8.41 38.94
CA GLY A 623 -7.44 8.47 38.28
C GLY A 623 -7.35 8.90 36.82
N LEU A 624 -6.47 9.86 36.48
CA LEU A 624 -6.25 10.26 35.09
C LEU A 624 -5.65 9.13 34.25
N ARG A 625 -4.76 8.31 34.84
CA ARG A 625 -4.20 7.13 34.17
C ARG A 625 -5.24 6.03 33.94
N ASN A 626 -6.10 5.82 34.94
CA ASN A 626 -7.24 4.90 34.82
C ASN A 626 -8.17 5.33 33.69
N ILE A 627 -8.43 6.63 33.55
CA ILE A 627 -9.21 7.20 32.43
C ILE A 627 -8.53 6.92 31.09
N VAL A 628 -7.23 7.20 30.94
CA VAL A 628 -6.49 6.90 29.70
C VAL A 628 -6.60 5.41 29.33
N SER A 629 -6.41 4.53 30.31
CA SER A 629 -6.52 3.08 30.13
C SER A 629 -7.93 2.68 29.66
N ALA A 630 -8.97 3.19 30.35
CA ALA A 630 -10.36 2.90 30.03
C ALA A 630 -10.76 3.36 28.62
N LEU A 631 -10.35 4.57 28.22
CA LEU A 631 -10.69 5.14 26.91
C LEU A 631 -10.02 4.38 25.77
N VAL A 632 -8.73 4.04 25.89
CA VAL A 632 -7.99 3.31 24.85
C VAL A 632 -8.45 1.85 24.72
N MET A 633 -8.96 1.26 25.79
CA MET A 633 -9.52 -0.09 25.77
C MET A 633 -11.00 -0.14 25.38
N SER A 634 -11.64 1.02 25.18
CA SER A 634 -13.05 1.08 24.83
C SER A 634 -13.31 0.56 23.41
N SER A 635 -14.53 0.05 23.18
CA SER A 635 -14.99 -0.31 21.84
C SER A 635 -14.99 0.90 20.90
N GLU A 636 -15.24 2.11 21.41
CA GLU A 636 -15.20 3.32 20.59
C GLU A 636 -13.79 3.62 20.07
N PHE A 637 -12.75 3.34 20.86
CA PHE A 637 -11.38 3.48 20.39
C PHE A 637 -11.01 2.40 19.37
N LEU A 638 -11.39 1.15 19.62
CA LEU A 638 -10.95 -0.01 18.85
C LEU A 638 -11.73 -0.25 17.55
N PHE A 639 -12.85 0.45 17.35
CA PHE A 639 -13.70 0.30 16.17
C PHE A 639 -13.74 1.58 15.35
N LEU A 640 -13.78 1.40 14.04
CA LEU A 640 -14.07 2.43 13.06
C LEU A 640 -15.56 2.38 12.77
N GLN A 641 -16.22 3.51 13.01
CA GLN A 641 -17.62 3.73 12.68
C GLN A 641 -17.72 4.56 11.41
#